data_AF-A0A7Y5GG00-F1
#
_entry.id   AF-A0A7Y5GG00-F1
#
_cell.length_a   1.000
_cell.length_b   1.000
_cell.length_c   1.000
_cell.angle_alpha   90.00
_cell.angle_beta   90.00
_cell.angle_gamma   90.00
#
_symmetry.space_group_name_H-M   'P 1'
#
loop_
_entity.id
_entity.type
_entity.pdbx_description
1 polymer ?
#
loop_
_entity_poly.entity_id
_entity_poly.type
_entity_poly.pdbx_seq_one_letter_code
_entity_poly.pdbx_strand_id
1 'polypeptide(L)'
;MKLLRWMCVFASLLAAQDWGAQFKNPPAEHGMGVYWWWFGPAVTRDEAARELEVMRRAGISYVLIFPLYPISASDPSRGIRNFSYLSPEFLDTLAYTTSKAKAMGFTVDLLLGTGWPYGGPSIGPDLGAKRLRVVSEFAPGKAPALEANETLISSWLVRGDGKRVDLASAIDVTTRPDSMPNVAGNWTRMSFIQSPTKMQVKRPALGAEGLVMDHLSSKALQTYLHAVGEKLLSAIPAGTLRAIHSDSMEVYGQEWTDDFLAEFAERRGYDLKPYLPALVADAGPLTADVRHDFWRTAGELAIDNYVHPLREWARSRGVGLQAESYGTPPVDMRSYGEVDYPMGESYDWKMFVASRWASSAAHQLGKRETSAEAYTWLRSPRYVSTLQDIKLGSDLHFICGVNKMIAHGYAYSPPAAGIPGWGYYAPVMLNDNNPFWPYFRLLSDYVRRVSYALTRGKPAVDVALYLPEDDVMAETPVGNGLNLYMTTKYRLADGKSVPEFGLPAAYESESPVIKTLMTAGYTFDGIDRNILRPELKTSRGRIEIGDVAYRIAVLPNLRGISLAVLERLAEFCRTGGTLIATRRLPEAAYGVRSRDQRYARVRTLTKELFGAGPADQARRRAYGRGVAIYVPDEDTEFARALASLGPEIRFEAPDADLVFLHRGEGAAHLYFLANTSTKPKSLKPSFRDGSGAPQIWDPMTGEISRAVGTDITIELEPFGSAIILFDGGQAKALPRTVRRVATGRRYAAGGPFLLRRPGAEVRLDALKSWTELPAWRYYSGRGDYEFEIEVPADSMRHGRGVWLDLGDVREIADVAVNGRPAGVAWKLPYRVDITREVRPGKNRVTVGVTNLLINRVLGQPVPDYKAIEPIRFPAPTEKKLVPHPLQSGLLGPVQVVMYEQK
;
A
#
# COMPACT_ATOMS: atom_id res chain seq x y z
N MET A 1 -29.48 -36.99 -17.54
CA MET A 1 -28.68 -36.41 -16.42
C MET A 1 -27.17 -36.69 -16.50
N LYS A 2 -26.67 -37.87 -16.92
CA LYS A 2 -25.22 -38.11 -17.07
C LYS A 2 -24.57 -37.36 -18.26
N LEU A 3 -25.29 -37.15 -19.37
CA LEU A 3 -24.79 -36.35 -20.52
C LEU A 3 -24.66 -34.84 -20.23
N LEU A 4 -25.57 -34.26 -19.42
CA LEU A 4 -25.49 -32.83 -19.05
C LEU A 4 -24.26 -32.54 -18.17
N ARG A 5 -23.89 -33.47 -17.29
CA ARG A 5 -22.67 -33.38 -16.47
C ARG A 5 -21.40 -33.45 -17.33
N TRP A 6 -21.42 -34.21 -18.42
CA TRP A 6 -20.29 -34.29 -19.37
C TRP A 6 -20.20 -33.06 -20.26
N MET A 7 -21.33 -32.47 -20.69
CA MET A 7 -21.32 -31.21 -21.46
C MET A 7 -20.88 -30.00 -20.61
N CYS A 8 -21.21 -29.94 -19.31
CA CYS A 8 -20.70 -28.89 -18.42
C CYS A 8 -19.22 -29.05 -18.07
N VAL A 9 -18.70 -30.28 -18.03
CA VAL A 9 -17.26 -30.56 -17.82
C VAL A 9 -16.46 -30.34 -19.11
N PHE A 10 -17.03 -30.62 -20.29
CA PHE A 10 -16.38 -30.29 -21.56
C PHE A 10 -16.42 -28.79 -21.89
N ALA A 11 -17.48 -28.07 -21.52
CA ALA A 11 -17.55 -26.61 -21.72
C ALA A 11 -16.56 -25.84 -20.83
N SER A 12 -16.23 -26.36 -19.64
CA SER A 12 -15.21 -25.78 -18.75
C SER A 12 -13.78 -26.23 -19.07
N LEU A 13 -13.59 -27.36 -19.75
CA LEU A 13 -12.29 -27.82 -20.26
C LEU A 13 -11.91 -27.22 -21.63
N LEU A 14 -12.85 -26.61 -22.37
CA LEU A 14 -12.62 -26.05 -23.72
C LEU A 14 -12.63 -24.52 -23.81
N ALA A 15 -12.99 -23.79 -22.75
CA ALA A 15 -12.72 -22.36 -22.70
C ALA A 15 -11.33 -22.15 -22.13
N ALA A 16 -10.28 -22.29 -22.95
CA ALA A 16 -9.07 -21.54 -22.68
C ALA A 16 -9.49 -20.08 -22.56
N GLN A 17 -9.52 -19.53 -21.34
CA GLN A 17 -9.83 -18.12 -21.17
C GLN A 17 -8.76 -17.36 -21.95
N ASP A 18 -9.16 -16.70 -23.03
CA ASP A 18 -8.28 -15.78 -23.72
C ASP A 18 -8.04 -14.58 -22.81
N TRP A 19 -6.99 -14.65 -22.00
CA TRP A 19 -6.64 -13.59 -21.07
C TRP A 19 -6.40 -12.28 -21.82
N GLY A 20 -5.98 -12.33 -23.09
CA GLY A 20 -5.67 -11.17 -23.93
C GLY A 20 -6.89 -10.45 -24.53
N ALA A 21 -8.07 -11.07 -24.55
CA ALA A 21 -9.24 -10.58 -25.30
C ALA A 21 -9.61 -9.12 -25.00
N GLN A 22 -9.50 -8.72 -23.73
CA GLN A 22 -9.89 -7.39 -23.27
C GLN A 22 -8.69 -6.53 -22.86
N PHE A 23 -7.45 -7.01 -23.00
CA PHE A 23 -6.27 -6.31 -22.48
C PHE A 23 -6.10 -4.90 -23.06
N LYS A 24 -6.39 -4.71 -24.35
CA LYS A 24 -6.27 -3.39 -24.99
C LYS A 24 -7.20 -2.35 -24.35
N ASN A 25 -8.44 -2.76 -24.04
CA ASN A 25 -9.50 -1.93 -23.46
C ASN A 25 -10.22 -2.69 -22.33
N PRO A 26 -9.61 -2.82 -21.13
CA PRO A 26 -10.20 -3.64 -20.08
C PRO A 26 -11.50 -3.04 -19.54
N PRO A 27 -12.38 -3.86 -18.95
CA PRO A 27 -13.57 -3.37 -18.26
C PRO A 27 -13.27 -2.25 -17.25
N ALA A 28 -14.22 -1.33 -17.07
CA ALA A 28 -14.05 -0.15 -16.23
C ALA A 28 -13.79 -0.49 -14.75
N GLU A 29 -14.26 -1.64 -14.26
CA GLU A 29 -14.02 -2.11 -12.88
C GLU A 29 -12.54 -2.24 -12.51
N HIS A 30 -11.66 -2.44 -13.50
CA HIS A 30 -10.20 -2.48 -13.30
C HIS A 30 -9.55 -1.08 -13.32
N GLY A 31 -10.31 -0.03 -13.58
CA GLY A 31 -9.80 1.33 -13.63
C GLY A 31 -9.38 1.86 -12.26
N MET A 32 -8.60 2.93 -12.28
CA MET A 32 -8.17 3.65 -11.08
C MET A 32 -9.39 4.25 -10.34
N GLY A 33 -9.28 4.27 -9.02
CA GLY A 33 -10.16 5.02 -8.12
C GLY A 33 -9.46 6.23 -7.50
N VAL A 34 -10.23 7.08 -6.84
CA VAL A 34 -9.69 8.22 -6.07
C VAL A 34 -10.37 8.31 -4.71
N TYR A 35 -9.59 8.67 -3.69
CA TYR A 35 -10.13 9.37 -2.53
C TYR A 35 -10.64 10.71 -3.00
N TRP A 36 -11.94 10.95 -2.85
CA TRP A 36 -12.56 12.22 -3.21
C TRP A 36 -12.81 13.02 -1.95
N TRP A 37 -11.88 13.94 -1.66
CA TRP A 37 -11.87 14.74 -0.45
C TRP A 37 -12.97 15.77 -0.47
N TRP A 38 -13.96 15.62 0.40
CA TRP A 38 -15.08 16.53 0.58
C TRP A 38 -14.81 17.42 1.79
N PHE A 39 -14.41 18.67 1.53
CA PHE A 39 -14.00 19.59 2.59
C PHE A 39 -15.17 20.30 3.25
N GLY A 40 -15.12 20.35 4.57
CA GLY A 40 -16.27 20.66 5.39
C GLY A 40 -17.33 19.63 5.03
N PRO A 41 -18.45 20.12 4.53
CA PRO A 41 -19.16 19.49 3.42
C PRO A 41 -19.67 20.59 2.49
N ALA A 42 -18.77 21.48 2.08
CA ALA A 42 -19.03 22.57 1.14
C ALA A 42 -19.04 22.08 -0.32
N VAL A 43 -19.80 21.02 -0.56
CA VAL A 43 -19.96 20.38 -1.87
C VAL A 43 -21.30 20.74 -2.46
N THR A 44 -21.33 21.04 -3.76
CA THR A 44 -22.57 21.29 -4.50
C THR A 44 -22.83 20.17 -5.49
N ARG A 45 -24.11 19.94 -5.79
CA ARG A 45 -24.56 18.93 -6.77
C ARG A 45 -23.97 19.18 -8.17
N ASP A 46 -23.94 20.43 -8.59
CA ASP A 46 -23.47 20.81 -9.93
C ASP A 46 -21.97 20.57 -10.10
N GLU A 47 -21.18 20.98 -9.11
CA GLU A 47 -19.74 20.78 -9.15
C GLU A 47 -19.39 19.30 -8.99
N ALA A 48 -20.06 18.57 -8.09
CA ALA A 48 -19.89 17.13 -7.96
C ALA A 48 -20.18 16.40 -9.30
N ALA A 49 -21.25 16.77 -10.01
CA ALA A 49 -21.57 16.22 -11.32
C ALA A 49 -20.52 16.59 -12.40
N ARG A 50 -19.97 17.82 -12.35
CA ARG A 50 -18.89 18.27 -13.24
C ARG A 50 -17.61 17.47 -13.00
N GLU A 51 -17.17 17.36 -11.75
CA GLU A 51 -15.96 16.62 -11.38
C GLU A 51 -16.08 15.14 -11.75
N LEU A 52 -17.25 14.50 -11.52
CA LEU A 52 -17.51 13.14 -11.99
C LEU A 52 -17.34 12.99 -13.52
N GLU A 53 -17.82 13.94 -14.32
CA GLU A 53 -17.64 13.90 -15.77
C GLU A 53 -16.17 14.08 -16.18
N VAL A 54 -15.45 14.95 -15.47
CA VAL A 54 -14.02 15.17 -15.69
C VAL A 54 -13.20 13.92 -15.31
N MET A 55 -13.49 13.31 -14.17
CA MET A 55 -12.90 12.03 -13.74
C MET A 55 -13.17 10.91 -14.76
N ARG A 56 -14.41 10.80 -15.24
CA ARG A 56 -14.81 9.79 -16.24
C ARG A 56 -14.03 9.92 -17.54
N ARG A 57 -13.85 11.14 -18.05
CA ARG A 57 -13.04 11.41 -19.25
C ARG A 57 -11.57 11.04 -19.05
N ALA A 58 -11.05 11.31 -17.85
CA ALA A 58 -9.70 10.94 -17.44
C ALA A 58 -9.50 9.44 -17.21
N GLY A 59 -10.56 8.61 -17.31
CA GLY A 59 -10.48 7.15 -17.14
C GLY A 59 -10.56 6.68 -15.69
N ILE A 60 -10.93 7.56 -14.76
CA ILE A 60 -11.27 7.18 -13.38
C ILE A 60 -12.66 6.54 -13.38
N SER A 61 -12.81 5.47 -12.62
CA SER A 61 -13.99 4.59 -12.62
C SER A 61 -14.53 4.30 -11.22
N TYR A 62 -13.87 4.82 -10.20
CA TYR A 62 -14.17 4.56 -8.81
C TYR A 62 -13.99 5.84 -8.00
N VAL A 63 -14.92 6.12 -7.09
CA VAL A 63 -14.81 7.20 -6.12
C VAL A 63 -15.03 6.67 -4.71
N LEU A 64 -14.11 6.98 -3.81
CA LEU A 64 -14.29 6.87 -2.37
C LEU A 64 -14.62 8.25 -1.83
N ILE A 65 -15.90 8.49 -1.51
CA ILE A 65 -16.32 9.78 -0.96
C ILE A 65 -15.83 9.87 0.49
N PHE A 66 -15.06 10.92 0.78
CA PHE A 66 -14.38 11.07 2.07
C PHE A 66 -14.61 12.48 2.64
N PRO A 67 -15.64 12.66 3.49
CA PRO A 67 -15.92 13.93 4.16
C PRO A 67 -14.88 14.24 5.24
N LEU A 68 -14.43 15.50 5.31
CA LEU A 68 -13.44 15.97 6.27
C LEU A 68 -13.55 17.47 6.54
N TYR A 69 -12.65 18.01 7.35
CA TYR A 69 -12.64 19.41 7.79
C TYR A 69 -12.83 20.49 6.70
N PRO A 70 -13.38 21.67 7.05
CA PRO A 70 -13.46 22.82 6.16
C PRO A 70 -12.08 23.45 5.89
N ILE A 71 -11.83 23.81 4.63
CA ILE A 71 -10.62 24.56 4.19
C ILE A 71 -10.92 26.01 3.77
N SER A 72 -12.17 26.41 3.90
CA SER A 72 -12.62 27.79 3.74
C SER A 72 -13.81 28.04 4.65
N ALA A 73 -13.93 29.25 5.18
CA ALA A 73 -15.15 29.69 5.84
C ALA A 73 -16.31 29.71 4.82
N SER A 74 -17.55 29.64 5.33
CA SER A 74 -18.72 29.83 4.46
C SER A 74 -18.72 31.24 3.90
N ASP A 75 -18.85 31.36 2.58
CA ASP A 75 -19.00 32.60 1.84
C ASP A 75 -20.08 32.42 0.76
N PRO A 76 -21.36 32.67 1.12
CA PRO A 76 -22.47 32.54 0.18
C PRO A 76 -22.34 33.44 -1.06
N SER A 77 -21.64 34.57 -0.95
CA SER A 77 -21.43 35.47 -2.10
C SER A 77 -20.57 34.83 -3.20
N ARG A 78 -19.76 33.84 -2.82
CA ARG A 78 -18.92 33.03 -3.72
C ARG A 78 -19.48 31.62 -3.93
N GLY A 79 -20.68 31.33 -3.43
CA GLY A 79 -21.30 30.00 -3.52
C GLY A 79 -20.66 28.94 -2.62
N ILE A 80 -19.91 29.34 -1.59
CA ILE A 80 -19.27 28.42 -0.64
C ILE A 80 -20.13 28.35 0.62
N ARG A 81 -20.65 27.17 0.96
CA ARG A 81 -21.42 26.96 2.19
C ARG A 81 -21.04 25.63 2.83
N ASN A 82 -20.46 25.68 4.02
CA ASN A 82 -20.23 24.48 4.83
C ASN A 82 -21.53 24.08 5.53
N PHE A 83 -21.97 22.86 5.27
CA PHE A 83 -23.06 22.23 6.03
C PHE A 83 -22.51 21.50 7.26
N SER A 84 -23.33 21.22 8.26
CA SER A 84 -22.91 20.31 9.33
C SER A 84 -22.98 18.86 8.82
N TYR A 85 -22.06 18.01 9.26
CA TYR A 85 -22.08 16.59 8.95
C TYR A 85 -23.41 15.95 9.43
N LEU A 86 -24.00 15.08 8.60
CA LEU A 86 -25.33 14.49 8.79
C LEU A 86 -26.52 15.48 8.79
N SER A 87 -26.33 16.75 8.42
CA SER A 87 -27.45 17.66 8.16
C SER A 87 -28.29 17.18 6.96
N PRO A 88 -29.58 17.55 6.87
CA PRO A 88 -30.41 17.22 5.72
C PRO A 88 -29.78 17.64 4.39
N GLU A 89 -29.14 18.81 4.32
CA GLU A 89 -28.49 19.32 3.11
C GLU A 89 -27.25 18.51 2.70
N PHE A 90 -26.45 18.09 3.69
CA PHE A 90 -25.32 17.18 3.43
C PHE A 90 -25.81 15.83 2.91
N LEU A 91 -26.79 15.22 3.59
CA LEU A 91 -27.34 13.92 3.23
C LEU A 91 -28.01 13.94 1.85
N ASP A 92 -28.71 15.02 1.52
CA ASP A 92 -29.33 15.24 0.22
C ASP A 92 -28.29 15.36 -0.91
N THR A 93 -27.19 16.09 -0.66
CA THR A 93 -26.07 16.20 -1.61
C THR A 93 -25.36 14.87 -1.78
N LEU A 94 -25.15 14.12 -0.70
CA LEU A 94 -24.55 12.78 -0.74
C LEU A 94 -25.41 11.80 -1.53
N ALA A 95 -26.72 11.78 -1.30
CA ALA A 95 -27.68 10.94 -2.03
C ALA A 95 -27.68 11.24 -3.53
N TYR A 96 -27.71 12.54 -3.90
CA TYR A 96 -27.61 12.97 -5.29
C TYR A 96 -26.30 12.52 -5.93
N THR A 97 -25.16 12.81 -5.30
CA THR A 97 -23.83 12.52 -5.87
C THR A 97 -23.63 11.03 -6.05
N THR A 98 -23.94 10.22 -5.03
CA THR A 98 -23.77 8.75 -5.10
C THR A 98 -24.64 8.16 -6.22
N SER A 99 -25.89 8.60 -6.34
CA SER A 99 -26.80 8.21 -7.43
C SER A 99 -26.27 8.63 -8.81
N LYS A 100 -25.75 9.86 -8.93
CA LYS A 100 -25.18 10.38 -10.17
C LYS A 100 -23.94 9.60 -10.59
N ALA A 101 -23.04 9.33 -9.66
CA ALA A 101 -21.83 8.53 -9.88
C ALA A 101 -22.21 7.12 -10.36
N LYS A 102 -23.16 6.46 -9.70
CA LYS A 102 -23.67 5.15 -10.11
C LYS A 102 -24.27 5.18 -11.52
N ALA A 103 -25.10 6.17 -11.83
CA ALA A 103 -25.70 6.34 -13.17
C ALA A 103 -24.65 6.57 -14.27
N MET A 104 -23.49 7.14 -13.91
CA MET A 104 -22.35 7.35 -14.80
C MET A 104 -21.42 6.13 -14.89
N GLY A 105 -21.73 5.04 -14.18
CA GLY A 105 -20.97 3.79 -14.21
C GLY A 105 -19.79 3.71 -13.25
N PHE A 106 -19.72 4.60 -12.25
CA PHE A 106 -18.70 4.51 -11.21
C PHE A 106 -19.03 3.40 -10.20
N THR A 107 -17.99 2.74 -9.72
CA THR A 107 -18.03 2.10 -8.40
C THR A 107 -17.96 3.19 -7.33
N VAL A 108 -18.84 3.11 -6.33
CA VAL A 108 -18.95 4.12 -5.29
C VAL A 108 -18.79 3.46 -3.93
N ASP A 109 -17.78 3.93 -3.19
CA ASP A 109 -17.58 3.62 -1.79
C ASP A 109 -17.67 4.90 -0.96
N LEU A 110 -17.96 4.74 0.33
CA LEU A 110 -18.16 5.83 1.26
C LEU A 110 -17.44 5.55 2.57
N LEU A 111 -16.64 6.51 3.04
CA LEU A 111 -16.22 6.50 4.44
C LEU A 111 -17.46 6.56 5.35
N LEU A 112 -17.65 5.57 6.23
CA LEU A 112 -18.83 5.53 7.12
C LEU A 112 -18.85 6.68 8.15
N GLY A 113 -17.79 7.46 8.23
CA GLY A 113 -17.64 8.59 9.12
C GLY A 113 -17.11 9.82 8.41
N THR A 114 -16.29 10.57 9.13
CA THR A 114 -15.54 11.70 8.62
C THR A 114 -14.18 11.74 9.29
N GLY A 115 -13.14 12.02 8.51
CA GLY A 115 -11.79 11.86 9.02
C GLY A 115 -11.54 10.43 9.52
N TRP A 116 -10.67 10.26 10.51
CA TRP A 116 -10.33 8.95 11.07
C TRP A 116 -9.66 9.07 12.45
N PRO A 117 -9.59 7.98 13.25
CA PRO A 117 -10.49 6.83 13.21
C PRO A 117 -11.93 7.24 13.53
N TYR A 118 -12.88 6.30 13.45
CA TYR A 118 -14.28 6.60 13.70
C TYR A 118 -14.55 7.13 15.12
N GLY A 119 -15.43 8.11 15.19
CA GLY A 119 -15.83 8.77 16.43
C GLY A 119 -16.67 10.00 16.13
N GLY A 120 -16.82 10.87 17.14
CA GLY A 120 -17.55 12.13 17.00
C GLY A 120 -18.41 12.42 18.22
N PRO A 121 -19.38 13.35 18.10
CA PRO A 121 -20.11 13.90 19.26
C PRO A 121 -21.04 12.89 19.95
N SER A 122 -21.36 11.77 19.29
CA SER A 122 -22.15 10.68 19.89
C SER A 122 -21.34 9.79 20.84
N ILE A 123 -20.01 9.96 20.89
CA ILE A 123 -19.11 9.15 21.71
C ILE A 123 -18.80 9.90 23.00
N GLY A 124 -19.43 9.47 24.09
CA GLY A 124 -19.12 9.94 25.45
C GLY A 124 -17.81 9.37 25.99
N PRO A 125 -17.29 9.90 27.11
CA PRO A 125 -16.06 9.39 27.74
C PRO A 125 -16.08 7.90 28.09
N ASP A 126 -17.26 7.32 28.33
CA ASP A 126 -17.47 5.90 28.63
C ASP A 126 -17.33 4.99 27.39
N LEU A 127 -17.58 5.53 26.19
CA LEU A 127 -17.49 4.83 24.90
C LEU A 127 -16.24 5.21 24.09
N GLY A 128 -15.46 6.19 24.57
CA GLY A 128 -14.21 6.60 23.95
C GLY A 128 -13.07 5.61 24.20
N ALA A 129 -12.07 5.62 23.34
CA ALA A 129 -10.91 4.74 23.46
C ALA A 129 -10.18 4.88 24.81
N LYS A 130 -9.73 3.75 25.36
CA LYS A 130 -9.11 3.64 26.69
C LYS A 130 -7.69 3.09 26.63
N ARG A 131 -6.90 3.45 27.63
CA ARG A 131 -5.50 3.03 27.82
C ARG A 131 -5.27 2.55 29.24
N LEU A 132 -4.20 1.78 29.44
CA LEU A 132 -3.71 1.41 30.76
C LEU A 132 -2.63 2.40 31.19
N ARG A 133 -2.99 3.40 32.00
CA ARG A 133 -2.03 4.34 32.61
C ARG A 133 -1.33 3.66 33.77
N VAL A 134 -0.01 3.78 33.83
CA VAL A 134 0.81 3.22 34.91
C VAL A 134 1.51 4.33 35.69
N VAL A 135 1.42 4.26 37.02
CA VAL A 135 2.16 5.13 37.95
C VAL A 135 3.10 4.27 38.76
N SER A 136 4.40 4.56 38.68
CA SER A 136 5.44 3.87 39.43
C SER A 136 6.14 4.81 40.39
N GLU A 137 6.16 4.49 41.68
CA GLU A 137 6.82 5.27 42.72
C GLU A 137 7.63 4.39 43.67
N PHE A 138 8.82 4.85 44.08
CA PHE A 138 9.59 4.17 45.11
C PHE A 138 8.85 4.18 46.45
N ALA A 139 8.84 3.05 47.15
CA ALA A 139 8.22 2.92 48.46
C ALA A 139 8.88 3.88 49.49
N PRO A 140 8.10 4.50 50.40
CA PRO A 140 6.68 4.24 50.63
C PRO A 140 5.74 4.79 49.55
N GLY A 141 6.15 5.77 48.75
CA GLY A 141 5.33 6.34 47.66
C GLY A 141 3.95 6.85 48.13
N LYS A 142 3.20 7.50 47.25
CA LYS A 142 1.80 7.88 47.51
C LYS A 142 0.87 7.11 46.59
N ALA A 143 -0.42 7.09 46.97
CA ALA A 143 -1.45 6.61 46.05
C ALA A 143 -1.53 7.53 44.83
N PRO A 144 -1.74 6.96 43.63
CA PRO A 144 -1.92 7.78 42.45
C PRO A 144 -3.20 8.61 42.60
N ALA A 145 -3.13 9.90 42.27
CA ALA A 145 -4.33 10.68 42.05
C ALA A 145 -5.05 10.16 40.79
N LEU A 146 -6.37 9.99 40.89
CA LEU A 146 -7.23 9.64 39.77
C LEU A 146 -7.81 10.92 39.14
N GLU A 147 -7.76 10.99 37.82
CA GLU A 147 -8.48 12.01 37.05
C GLU A 147 -9.94 11.61 36.81
N ALA A 148 -10.73 12.54 36.28
CA ALA A 148 -12.10 12.25 35.87
C ALA A 148 -12.16 11.12 34.83
N ASN A 149 -13.10 10.19 35.03
CA ASN A 149 -13.28 8.97 34.21
C ASN A 149 -12.10 7.98 34.27
N GLU A 150 -11.25 8.06 35.30
CA GLU A 150 -10.27 7.02 35.58
C GLU A 150 -10.78 6.01 36.60
N THR A 151 -10.27 4.77 36.52
CA THR A 151 -10.57 3.72 37.49
C THR A 151 -9.29 2.98 37.85
N LEU A 152 -8.96 2.91 39.15
CA LEU A 152 -7.84 2.11 39.62
C LEU A 152 -8.17 0.61 39.41
N ILE A 153 -7.42 -0.04 38.54
CA ILE A 153 -7.55 -1.48 38.27
C ILE A 153 -6.84 -2.29 39.35
N SER A 154 -5.58 -1.92 39.63
CA SER A 154 -4.79 -2.55 40.68
C SER A 154 -3.62 -1.69 41.13
N SER A 155 -3.09 -1.96 42.33
CA SER A 155 -1.84 -1.41 42.81
C SER A 155 -1.01 -2.51 43.45
N TRP A 156 0.25 -2.64 43.02
CA TRP A 156 1.17 -3.68 43.46
C TRP A 156 2.41 -3.08 44.08
N LEU A 157 2.85 -3.64 45.20
CA LEU A 157 4.16 -3.38 45.77
C LEU A 157 5.10 -4.50 45.37
N VAL A 158 6.14 -4.17 44.62
CA VAL A 158 7.11 -5.13 44.06
C VAL A 158 8.54 -4.72 44.42
N ARG A 159 9.40 -5.69 44.72
CA ARG A 159 10.83 -5.43 44.91
C ARG A 159 11.46 -5.07 43.56
N GLY A 160 12.20 -3.97 43.49
CA GLY A 160 12.79 -3.50 42.23
C GLY A 160 12.87 -1.98 42.10
N ASP A 161 13.36 -1.53 40.94
CA ASP A 161 13.57 -0.12 40.60
C ASP A 161 12.49 0.45 39.65
N GLY A 162 11.41 -0.30 39.44
CA GLY A 162 10.32 0.04 38.52
C GLY A 162 10.61 -0.27 37.06
N LYS A 163 11.86 -0.49 36.66
CA LYS A 163 12.24 -1.01 35.32
C LYS A 163 12.49 -2.50 35.35
N ARG A 164 13.08 -2.99 36.44
CA ARG A 164 13.27 -4.41 36.77
C ARG A 164 12.58 -4.70 38.08
N VAL A 165 11.72 -5.71 38.10
CA VAL A 165 10.90 -6.06 39.26
C VAL A 165 10.90 -7.56 39.49
N ASP A 166 10.85 -7.97 40.76
CA ASP A 166 10.66 -9.36 41.15
C ASP A 166 9.15 -9.62 41.31
N LEU A 167 8.55 -10.28 40.32
CA LEU A 167 7.12 -10.57 40.33
C LEU A 167 6.71 -11.52 41.47
N ALA A 168 7.61 -12.39 41.93
CA ALA A 168 7.32 -13.30 43.05
C ALA A 168 7.19 -12.55 44.38
N SER A 169 7.73 -11.33 44.45
CA SER A 169 7.60 -10.46 45.62
C SER A 169 6.35 -9.59 45.62
N ALA A 170 5.50 -9.68 44.60
CA ALA A 170 4.34 -8.79 44.42
C ALA A 170 3.32 -8.92 45.56
N ILE A 171 3.02 -7.79 46.19
CA ILE A 171 1.98 -7.67 47.24
C ILE A 171 0.86 -6.78 46.68
N ASP A 172 -0.37 -7.30 46.67
CA ASP A 172 -1.56 -6.51 46.29
C ASP A 172 -1.84 -5.46 47.38
N VAL A 173 -1.75 -4.18 47.02
CA VAL A 173 -2.07 -3.03 47.87
C VAL A 173 -3.25 -2.22 47.32
N THR A 174 -4.02 -2.79 46.39
CA THR A 174 -5.15 -2.13 45.72
C THR A 174 -6.18 -1.60 46.71
N THR A 175 -6.53 -2.39 47.73
CA THR A 175 -7.52 -2.03 48.77
C THR A 175 -6.91 -1.23 49.93
N ARG A 176 -5.59 -1.01 49.92
CA ARG A 176 -4.84 -0.29 50.97
C ARG A 176 -3.95 0.79 50.36
N PRO A 177 -4.52 1.75 49.59
CA PRO A 177 -3.72 2.68 48.80
C PRO A 177 -2.83 3.59 49.65
N ASP A 178 -3.16 3.84 50.92
CA ASP A 178 -2.38 4.72 51.81
C ASP A 178 -1.60 3.96 52.91
N SER A 179 -1.77 2.63 52.99
CA SER A 179 -1.15 1.80 54.02
C SER A 179 -0.16 0.83 53.39
N MET A 180 1.11 1.24 53.38
CA MET A 180 2.20 0.43 52.85
C MET A 180 2.71 -0.56 53.90
N PRO A 181 2.93 -1.84 53.54
CA PRO A 181 3.67 -2.76 54.40
C PRO A 181 5.05 -2.19 54.73
N ASN A 182 5.52 -2.36 55.97
CA ASN A 182 6.88 -1.97 56.34
C ASN A 182 7.89 -2.88 55.64
N VAL A 183 8.45 -2.41 54.53
CA VAL A 183 9.35 -3.18 53.67
C VAL A 183 10.76 -2.59 53.70
N ALA A 184 11.76 -3.43 53.97
CA ALA A 184 13.16 -3.05 53.86
C ALA A 184 13.69 -3.29 52.43
N GLY A 185 14.56 -2.41 51.94
CA GLY A 185 15.18 -2.50 50.62
C GLY A 185 14.46 -1.71 49.52
N ASN A 186 14.85 -1.95 48.26
CA ASN A 186 14.30 -1.23 47.11
C ASN A 186 12.97 -1.84 46.69
N TRP A 187 11.88 -1.15 47.00
CA TRP A 187 10.52 -1.50 46.60
C TRP A 187 9.92 -0.39 45.77
N THR A 188 9.12 -0.77 44.79
CA THR A 188 8.38 0.12 43.92
C THR A 188 6.90 -0.23 44.00
N ARG A 189 6.08 0.78 44.21
CA ARG A 189 4.64 0.69 44.01
C ARG A 189 4.32 0.94 42.54
N MET A 190 3.60 0.04 41.91
CA MET A 190 3.12 0.15 40.54
C MET A 190 1.59 0.11 40.53
N SER A 191 0.96 1.22 40.14
CA SER A 191 -0.49 1.35 40.08
C SER A 191 -0.95 1.39 38.62
N PHE A 192 -1.93 0.56 38.30
CA PHE A 192 -2.49 0.37 36.96
C PHE A 192 -3.90 0.92 36.92
N ILE A 193 -4.12 1.87 36.02
CA ILE A 193 -5.30 2.72 36.02
C ILE A 193 -5.88 2.69 34.61
N GLN A 194 -7.16 2.36 34.50
CA GLN A 194 -7.89 2.57 33.27
C GLN A 194 -8.11 4.06 33.10
N SER A 195 -7.70 4.60 31.95
CA SER A 195 -7.82 6.02 31.63
C SER A 195 -8.35 6.21 30.21
N PRO A 196 -9.13 7.27 29.93
CA PRO A 196 -9.46 7.63 28.55
C PRO A 196 -8.18 8.08 27.81
N THR A 197 -8.06 7.73 26.53
CA THR A 197 -7.00 8.30 25.66
C THR A 197 -7.25 9.79 25.39
N LYS A 198 -8.52 10.22 25.48
CA LYS A 198 -9.02 11.56 25.12
C LYS A 198 -8.76 11.90 23.64
N MET A 199 -8.45 10.90 22.81
CA MET A 199 -8.17 11.09 21.40
C MET A 199 -9.40 11.66 20.70
N GLN A 200 -9.20 12.75 19.97
CA GLN A 200 -10.22 13.33 19.10
C GLN A 200 -10.10 12.73 17.71
N VAL A 201 -11.22 12.58 17.01
CA VAL A 201 -11.23 12.23 15.59
C VAL A 201 -10.29 13.18 14.85
N LYS A 202 -9.42 12.64 14.00
CA LYS A 202 -8.56 13.46 13.14
C LYS A 202 -9.40 13.98 12.00
N ARG A 203 -9.20 15.25 11.66
CA ARG A 203 -9.75 15.85 10.43
C ARG A 203 -11.30 15.78 10.31
N PRO A 204 -12.09 15.89 11.40
CA PRO A 204 -13.54 15.75 11.31
C PRO A 204 -14.13 16.88 10.45
N ALA A 205 -15.18 16.55 9.71
CA ALA A 205 -16.06 17.53 9.09
C ALA A 205 -16.75 18.39 10.15
N LEU A 206 -17.24 19.55 9.72
CA LEU A 206 -17.94 20.50 10.59
C LEU A 206 -19.10 19.82 11.34
N GLY A 207 -19.11 19.91 12.68
CA GLY A 207 -20.16 19.33 13.53
C GLY A 207 -19.97 17.86 13.86
N ALA A 208 -18.87 17.24 13.43
CA ALA A 208 -18.52 15.85 13.76
C ALA A 208 -17.30 15.76 14.71
N GLU A 209 -16.88 16.87 15.32
CA GLU A 209 -15.84 16.90 16.33
C GLU A 209 -16.24 16.05 17.55
N GLY A 210 -15.30 15.27 18.09
CA GLY A 210 -15.52 14.47 19.28
C GLY A 210 -14.51 13.34 19.47
N LEU A 211 -14.75 12.53 20.48
CA LEU A 211 -13.87 11.43 20.88
C LEU A 211 -13.87 10.31 19.83
N VAL A 212 -12.70 9.70 19.64
CA VAL A 212 -12.56 8.43 18.91
C VAL A 212 -13.17 7.31 19.75
N MET A 213 -13.98 6.47 19.12
CA MET A 213 -14.66 5.37 19.80
C MET A 213 -13.69 4.26 20.23
N ASP A 214 -14.06 3.51 21.26
CA ASP A 214 -13.33 2.34 21.71
C ASP A 214 -13.48 1.19 20.69
N HIS A 215 -12.47 1.00 19.84
CA HIS A 215 -12.41 -0.10 18.85
C HIS A 215 -12.22 -1.49 19.48
N LEU A 216 -12.10 -1.63 20.80
CA LEU A 216 -12.14 -2.91 21.49
C LEU A 216 -13.55 -3.22 22.05
N SER A 217 -14.50 -2.29 21.93
CA SER A 217 -15.85 -2.41 22.50
C SER A 217 -16.94 -2.48 21.43
N SER A 218 -17.68 -3.59 21.41
CA SER A 218 -18.83 -3.75 20.50
C SER A 218 -19.94 -2.74 20.81
N LYS A 219 -20.12 -2.37 22.08
CA LYS A 219 -21.09 -1.35 22.51
C LYS A 219 -20.78 0.02 21.91
N ALA A 220 -19.51 0.41 21.88
CA ALA A 220 -19.08 1.67 21.28
C ALA A 220 -19.36 1.68 19.77
N LEU A 221 -19.02 0.60 19.06
CA LEU A 221 -19.34 0.44 17.64
C LEU A 221 -20.85 0.52 17.38
N GLN A 222 -21.68 -0.24 18.11
CA GLN A 222 -23.14 -0.22 17.92
C GLN A 222 -23.74 1.18 18.12
N THR A 223 -23.26 1.92 19.12
CA THR A 223 -23.68 3.30 19.36
C THR A 223 -23.32 4.21 18.18
N TYR A 224 -22.09 4.07 17.67
CA TYR A 224 -21.62 4.80 16.50
C TYR A 224 -22.46 4.48 15.25
N LEU A 225 -22.69 3.19 14.97
CA LEU A 225 -23.48 2.73 13.83
C LEU A 225 -24.91 3.27 13.87
N HIS A 226 -25.55 3.26 15.04
CA HIS A 226 -26.87 3.86 15.22
C HIS A 226 -26.88 5.38 14.98
N ALA A 227 -25.89 6.10 15.53
CA ALA A 227 -25.86 7.55 15.48
C ALA A 227 -25.45 8.11 14.09
N VAL A 228 -24.56 7.40 13.39
CA VAL A 228 -23.91 7.84 12.15
C VAL A 228 -24.25 6.90 10.99
N GLY A 229 -23.92 5.62 11.12
CA GLY A 229 -24.04 4.64 10.05
C GLY A 229 -25.46 4.52 9.48
N GLU A 230 -26.48 4.39 10.34
CA GLU A 230 -27.88 4.31 9.89
C GLU A 230 -28.32 5.56 9.15
N LYS A 231 -27.92 6.75 9.62
CA LYS A 231 -28.31 8.02 8.99
C LYS A 231 -27.71 8.18 7.61
N LEU A 232 -26.43 7.84 7.44
CA LEU A 232 -25.75 7.87 6.15
C LEU A 232 -26.37 6.88 5.16
N LEU A 233 -26.50 5.61 5.56
CA LEU A 233 -26.99 4.58 4.65
C LEU A 233 -28.47 4.74 4.33
N SER A 234 -29.28 5.26 5.25
CA SER A 234 -30.70 5.55 4.98
C SER A 234 -30.91 6.69 3.98
N ALA A 235 -29.96 7.64 3.89
CA ALA A 235 -30.04 8.72 2.91
C ALA A 235 -29.69 8.27 1.49
N ILE A 236 -28.94 7.19 1.34
CA ILE A 236 -28.42 6.72 0.05
C ILE A 236 -29.34 5.64 -0.51
N PRO A 237 -29.77 5.73 -1.79
CA PRO A 237 -30.59 4.67 -2.39
C PRO A 237 -29.89 3.31 -2.37
N ALA A 238 -30.64 2.25 -2.02
CA ALA A 238 -30.12 0.88 -1.98
C ALA A 238 -29.50 0.45 -3.32
N GLY A 239 -28.39 -0.30 -3.27
CA GLY A 239 -27.65 -0.76 -4.45
C GLY A 239 -26.73 0.28 -5.11
N THR A 240 -26.66 1.49 -4.54
CA THR A 240 -25.76 2.55 -5.03
C THR A 240 -24.32 2.31 -4.61
N LEU A 241 -24.08 2.06 -3.32
CA LEU A 241 -22.75 1.78 -2.78
C LEU A 241 -22.33 0.35 -3.07
N ARG A 242 -21.04 0.15 -3.35
CA ARG A 242 -20.42 -1.18 -3.30
C ARG A 242 -20.01 -1.52 -1.87
N ALA A 243 -19.30 -0.61 -1.21
CA ALA A 243 -18.87 -0.82 0.17
C ALA A 243 -18.84 0.47 0.99
N ILE A 244 -18.87 0.29 2.31
CA ILE A 244 -18.39 1.29 3.26
C ILE A 244 -16.88 1.11 3.44
N HIS A 245 -16.19 2.19 3.75
CA HIS A 245 -14.75 2.22 3.91
C HIS A 245 -14.35 2.56 5.35
N SER A 246 -13.56 1.68 5.99
CA SER A 246 -12.83 1.96 7.24
C SER A 246 -11.36 2.25 6.91
N ASP A 247 -10.94 3.47 7.18
CA ASP A 247 -9.56 3.92 7.03
C ASP A 247 -8.62 3.20 8.02
N SER A 248 -7.31 3.44 7.91
CA SER A 248 -6.29 2.85 8.77
C SER A 248 -6.62 3.03 10.26
N MET A 249 -6.41 1.96 11.03
CA MET A 249 -6.70 1.99 12.46
C MET A 249 -5.60 2.77 13.17
N GLU A 250 -5.88 4.02 13.51
CA GLU A 250 -4.94 4.91 14.18
C GLU A 250 -5.42 5.34 15.57
N VAL A 251 -6.00 4.41 16.34
CA VAL A 251 -6.53 4.71 17.68
C VAL A 251 -5.39 4.80 18.70
N TYR A 252 -4.61 5.88 18.60
CA TYR A 252 -3.36 6.02 19.35
C TYR A 252 -3.55 5.93 20.86
N GLY A 253 -2.66 5.13 21.47
CA GLY A 253 -2.66 4.85 22.89
C GLY A 253 -3.78 3.89 23.34
N GLN A 254 -4.63 3.38 22.44
CA GLN A 254 -5.63 2.39 22.83
C GLN A 254 -4.98 1.03 23.10
N GLU A 255 -5.13 0.57 24.34
CA GLU A 255 -4.55 -0.68 24.84
C GLU A 255 -5.49 -1.42 25.78
N TRP A 256 -6.63 -0.81 26.13
CA TRP A 256 -7.50 -1.28 27.20
C TRP A 256 -8.98 -1.03 26.86
N THR A 257 -9.87 -1.77 27.50
CA THR A 257 -11.33 -1.55 27.49
C THR A 257 -11.94 -2.08 28.80
N ASP A 258 -13.21 -1.80 29.08
CA ASP A 258 -13.82 -2.01 30.40
C ASP A 258 -13.79 -3.48 30.85
N ASP A 259 -14.03 -4.40 29.92
CA ASP A 259 -14.11 -5.85 30.15
C ASP A 259 -12.79 -6.59 29.84
N PHE A 260 -11.69 -5.87 29.62
CA PHE A 260 -10.43 -6.47 29.17
C PHE A 260 -9.93 -7.60 30.07
N LEU A 261 -10.01 -7.46 31.41
CA LEU A 261 -9.58 -8.51 32.34
C LEU A 261 -10.44 -9.78 32.24
N ALA A 262 -11.75 -9.63 32.02
CA ALA A 262 -12.67 -10.76 31.89
C ALA A 262 -12.41 -11.50 30.57
N GLU A 263 -12.33 -10.75 29.47
CA GLU A 263 -11.98 -11.27 28.14
C GLU A 263 -10.60 -11.96 28.13
N PHE A 264 -9.62 -11.36 28.80
CA PHE A 264 -8.31 -11.96 28.95
C PHE A 264 -8.38 -13.29 29.69
N ALA A 265 -9.06 -13.34 30.85
CA ALA A 265 -9.16 -14.56 31.65
C ALA A 265 -9.86 -15.68 30.88
N GLU A 266 -10.93 -15.36 30.15
CA GLU A 266 -11.64 -16.30 29.29
C GLU A 266 -10.75 -16.84 28.17
N ARG A 267 -10.07 -15.95 27.46
CA ARG A 267 -9.29 -16.30 26.26
C ARG A 267 -7.96 -16.99 26.59
N ARG A 268 -7.30 -16.58 27.69
CA ARG A 268 -5.94 -17.04 28.06
C ARG A 268 -5.96 -18.12 29.13
N GLY A 269 -7.03 -18.18 29.94
CA GLY A 269 -7.23 -19.17 31.00
C GLY A 269 -6.48 -18.85 32.29
N TYR A 270 -6.13 -17.59 32.55
CA TYR A 270 -5.56 -17.14 33.82
C TYR A 270 -5.86 -15.65 34.09
N ASP A 271 -5.84 -15.24 35.37
CA ASP A 271 -6.03 -13.84 35.75
C ASP A 271 -4.77 -13.01 35.42
N LEU A 272 -4.92 -11.94 34.62
CA LEU A 272 -3.84 -11.02 34.27
C LEU A 272 -3.41 -10.14 35.44
N LYS A 273 -4.30 -9.84 36.39
CA LYS A 273 -4.10 -8.78 37.39
C LYS A 273 -2.77 -8.91 38.18
N PRO A 274 -2.36 -10.11 38.66
CA PRO A 274 -1.08 -10.29 39.36
C PRO A 274 0.16 -10.08 38.47
N TYR A 275 -0.01 -10.13 37.15
CA TYR A 275 1.07 -10.06 36.17
C TYR A 275 1.19 -8.68 35.51
N LEU A 276 0.33 -7.71 35.85
CA LEU A 276 0.36 -6.35 35.30
C LEU A 276 1.75 -5.67 35.38
N PRO A 277 2.58 -5.85 36.43
CA PRO A 277 3.97 -5.36 36.45
C PRO A 277 4.82 -5.83 35.26
N ALA A 278 4.60 -7.05 34.75
CA ALA A 278 5.34 -7.62 33.63
C ALA A 278 5.02 -6.95 32.28
N LEU A 279 3.88 -6.24 32.18
CA LEU A 279 3.51 -5.51 30.96
C LEU A 279 4.41 -4.30 30.69
N VAL A 280 4.98 -3.70 31.73
CA VAL A 280 5.73 -2.44 31.62
C VAL A 280 7.17 -2.51 32.13
N ALA A 281 7.48 -3.49 33.00
CA ALA A 281 8.82 -3.73 33.53
C ALA A 281 9.36 -5.08 33.06
N ASP A 282 10.68 -5.28 33.18
CA ASP A 282 11.29 -6.60 33.14
C ASP A 282 11.03 -7.30 34.47
N ALA A 283 10.10 -8.25 34.43
CA ALA A 283 9.62 -9.05 35.55
C ALA A 283 10.24 -10.46 35.56
N GLY A 284 11.37 -10.66 34.87
CA GLY A 284 12.05 -11.95 34.75
C GLY A 284 11.42 -12.87 33.69
N PRO A 285 11.46 -14.21 33.88
CA PRO A 285 11.18 -15.19 32.83
C PRO A 285 9.79 -15.12 32.17
N LEU A 286 8.79 -14.56 32.85
CA LEU A 286 7.41 -14.46 32.36
C LEU A 286 7.11 -13.18 31.58
N THR A 287 8.03 -12.21 31.55
CA THR A 287 7.82 -10.89 30.93
C THR A 287 7.32 -11.00 29.49
N ALA A 288 8.04 -11.77 28.68
CA ALA A 288 7.73 -11.96 27.27
C ALA A 288 6.38 -12.67 27.07
N ASP A 289 6.10 -13.68 27.88
CA ASP A 289 4.88 -14.49 27.81
C ASP A 289 3.63 -13.68 28.16
N VAL A 290 3.70 -12.85 29.21
CA VAL A 290 2.57 -12.01 29.65
C VAL A 290 2.28 -10.92 28.63
N ARG A 291 3.31 -10.24 28.09
CA ARG A 291 3.14 -9.22 27.05
C ARG A 291 2.55 -9.79 25.77
N HIS A 292 3.02 -10.97 25.37
CA HIS A 292 2.47 -11.69 24.23
C HIS A 292 0.98 -11.98 24.39
N ASP A 293 0.59 -12.60 25.52
CA ASP A 293 -0.83 -12.92 25.78
C ASP A 293 -1.70 -11.65 25.87
N PHE A 294 -1.16 -10.54 26.40
CA PHE A 294 -1.85 -9.24 26.47
C PHE A 294 -2.13 -8.65 25.09
N TRP A 295 -1.09 -8.46 24.27
CA TRP A 295 -1.25 -7.86 22.94
C TRP A 295 -2.07 -8.73 22.00
N ARG A 296 -1.92 -10.06 22.13
CA ARG A 296 -2.79 -11.01 21.45
C ARG A 296 -4.25 -10.80 21.80
N THR A 297 -4.57 -10.62 23.09
CA THR A 297 -5.95 -10.38 23.54
C THR A 297 -6.48 -9.06 22.96
N ALA A 298 -5.68 -7.99 22.99
CA ALA A 298 -6.06 -6.71 22.39
C ALA A 298 -6.35 -6.82 20.87
N GLY A 299 -5.51 -7.53 20.12
CA GLY A 299 -5.72 -7.78 18.69
C GLY A 299 -6.97 -8.62 18.41
N GLU A 300 -7.19 -9.70 19.17
CA GLU A 300 -8.39 -10.53 19.07
C GLU A 300 -9.67 -9.74 19.36
N LEU A 301 -9.67 -8.88 20.39
CA LEU A 301 -10.81 -8.00 20.70
C LEU A 301 -11.09 -6.99 19.60
N ALA A 302 -10.08 -6.36 19.01
CA ALA A 302 -10.27 -5.43 17.90
C ALA A 302 -10.92 -6.13 16.68
N ILE A 303 -10.54 -7.36 16.39
CA ILE A 303 -11.15 -8.13 15.29
C ILE A 303 -12.60 -8.51 15.64
N ASP A 304 -12.81 -9.11 16.82
CA ASP A 304 -14.10 -9.70 17.20
C ASP A 304 -15.16 -8.64 17.58
N ASN A 305 -14.74 -7.48 18.12
CA ASN A 305 -15.64 -6.43 18.60
C ASN A 305 -15.76 -5.22 17.66
N TYR A 306 -14.84 -5.03 16.72
CA TYR A 306 -14.90 -3.94 15.74
C TYR A 306 -15.00 -4.44 14.29
N VAL A 307 -13.99 -5.14 13.77
CA VAL A 307 -13.92 -5.46 12.33
C VAL A 307 -15.04 -6.41 11.90
N HIS A 308 -15.19 -7.54 12.60
CA HIS A 308 -16.22 -8.53 12.31
C HIS A 308 -17.66 -7.97 12.41
N PRO A 309 -18.09 -7.33 13.52
CA PRO A 309 -19.45 -6.79 13.62
C PRO A 309 -19.71 -5.63 12.66
N LEU A 310 -18.69 -4.83 12.30
CA LEU A 310 -18.82 -3.81 11.26
C LEU A 310 -19.14 -4.44 9.90
N ARG A 311 -18.46 -5.55 9.54
CA ARG A 311 -18.76 -6.31 8.32
C ARG A 311 -20.18 -6.86 8.33
N GLU A 312 -20.60 -7.51 9.43
CA GLU A 312 -21.94 -8.08 9.52
C GLU A 312 -23.02 -6.98 9.41
N TRP A 313 -22.80 -5.85 10.07
CA TRP A 313 -23.69 -4.70 9.96
C TRP A 313 -23.78 -4.16 8.53
N ALA A 314 -22.64 -4.00 7.84
CA ALA A 314 -22.58 -3.57 6.45
C ALA A 314 -23.33 -4.54 5.52
N ARG A 315 -23.02 -5.84 5.61
CA ARG A 315 -23.62 -6.88 4.75
C ARG A 315 -25.12 -7.00 4.95
N SER A 316 -25.61 -6.84 6.19
CA SER A 316 -27.05 -6.85 6.46
C SER A 316 -27.82 -5.70 5.75
N ARG A 317 -27.11 -4.68 5.26
CA ARG A 317 -27.64 -3.56 4.46
C ARG A 317 -27.29 -3.66 2.96
N GLY A 318 -26.76 -4.80 2.52
CA GLY A 318 -26.42 -5.05 1.12
C GLY A 318 -25.17 -4.30 0.64
N VAL A 319 -24.32 -3.83 1.56
CA VAL A 319 -23.04 -3.16 1.25
C VAL A 319 -21.87 -3.97 1.80
N GLY A 320 -20.73 -3.98 1.09
CA GLY A 320 -19.51 -4.62 1.58
C GLY A 320 -18.74 -3.75 2.58
N LEU A 321 -17.71 -4.33 3.19
CA LEU A 321 -16.68 -3.61 3.94
C LEU A 321 -15.36 -3.58 3.16
N GLN A 322 -14.91 -2.38 2.79
CA GLN A 322 -13.52 -2.11 2.43
C GLN A 322 -12.80 -1.58 3.67
N ALA A 323 -11.60 -2.09 3.97
CA ALA A 323 -10.87 -1.60 5.13
C ALA A 323 -9.35 -1.70 4.99
N GLU A 324 -8.67 -0.70 5.55
CA GLU A 324 -7.26 -0.73 5.90
C GLU A 324 -7.10 -1.34 7.29
N SER A 325 -7.20 -2.66 7.35
CA SER A 325 -7.27 -3.39 8.62
C SER A 325 -5.87 -3.68 9.19
N TYR A 326 -5.14 -2.61 9.50
CA TYR A 326 -3.85 -2.59 10.18
C TYR A 326 -3.74 -1.35 11.08
N GLY A 327 -2.72 -1.33 11.95
CA GLY A 327 -2.38 -0.18 12.79
C GLY A 327 -2.55 -0.47 14.28
N THR A 328 -3.20 0.45 15.00
CA THR A 328 -3.52 0.39 16.43
C THR A 328 -5.04 0.45 16.64
N PRO A 329 -5.67 -0.49 17.38
CA PRO A 329 -5.07 -1.65 18.08
C PRO A 329 -4.39 -2.69 17.17
N PRO A 330 -3.55 -3.60 17.72
CA PRO A 330 -2.65 -4.48 16.96
C PRO A 330 -3.37 -5.66 16.30
N VAL A 331 -4.19 -5.39 15.30
CA VAL A 331 -4.86 -6.43 14.49
C VAL A 331 -3.83 -7.19 13.65
N ASP A 332 -4.00 -8.51 13.56
CA ASP A 332 -3.17 -9.41 12.74
C ASP A 332 -3.79 -9.66 11.35
N MET A 333 -3.16 -10.48 10.50
CA MET A 333 -3.63 -10.67 9.13
C MET A 333 -5.01 -11.35 9.02
N ARG A 334 -5.50 -12.00 10.09
CA ARG A 334 -6.87 -12.56 10.11
C ARG A 334 -7.93 -11.48 9.92
N SER A 335 -7.64 -10.23 10.30
CA SER A 335 -8.56 -9.12 10.17
C SER A 335 -9.10 -8.98 8.73
N TYR A 336 -8.27 -9.22 7.71
CA TYR A 336 -8.66 -9.19 6.30
C TYR A 336 -9.58 -10.35 5.87
N GLY A 337 -9.67 -11.43 6.66
CA GLY A 337 -10.72 -12.44 6.53
C GLY A 337 -12.10 -11.87 6.83
N GLU A 338 -12.14 -10.85 7.68
CA GLU A 338 -13.35 -10.12 8.08
C GLU A 338 -13.62 -8.88 7.22
N VAL A 339 -12.93 -8.73 6.07
CA VAL A 339 -13.10 -7.61 5.13
C VAL A 339 -13.48 -8.12 3.74
N ASP A 340 -14.42 -7.47 3.07
CA ASP A 340 -14.85 -7.87 1.71
C ASP A 340 -13.82 -7.45 0.66
N TYR A 341 -13.30 -6.23 0.80
CA TYR A 341 -12.31 -5.63 -0.09
C TYR A 341 -11.08 -5.20 0.73
N PRO A 342 -10.06 -6.06 0.89
CA PRO A 342 -8.81 -5.73 1.56
C PRO A 342 -8.14 -4.52 0.94
N MET A 343 -7.69 -3.58 1.78
CA MET A 343 -6.92 -2.42 1.35
C MET A 343 -5.64 -2.28 2.15
N GLY A 344 -4.53 -1.99 1.47
CA GLY A 344 -3.25 -1.64 2.11
C GLY A 344 -2.81 -0.21 1.80
N GLU A 345 -1.61 0.14 2.25
CA GLU A 345 -0.96 1.43 1.95
C GLU A 345 0.55 1.22 1.83
N SER A 346 1.27 2.26 1.40
CA SER A 346 2.72 2.31 1.21
C SER A 346 3.24 1.33 0.14
N TYR A 347 4.46 1.58 -0.34
CA TYR A 347 4.96 0.92 -1.54
C TYR A 347 6.48 0.65 -1.49
N ASP A 348 7.07 0.61 -0.29
CA ASP A 348 8.48 0.25 -0.09
C ASP A 348 8.69 -1.24 -0.42
N TRP A 349 8.88 -1.55 -1.71
CA TRP A 349 8.78 -2.92 -2.21
C TRP A 349 9.81 -3.89 -1.61
N LYS A 350 10.93 -3.37 -1.07
CA LYS A 350 11.97 -4.16 -0.37
C LYS A 350 11.68 -4.37 1.12
N MET A 351 10.51 -3.95 1.60
CA MET A 351 10.07 -4.04 3.01
C MET A 351 8.70 -4.74 3.09
N PHE A 352 8.34 -5.27 4.26
CA PHE A 352 6.99 -5.82 4.47
C PHE A 352 6.01 -4.69 4.84
N VAL A 353 5.48 -3.99 3.84
CA VAL A 353 4.56 -2.84 4.00
C VAL A 353 3.09 -3.25 4.07
N ALA A 354 2.21 -2.32 4.44
CA ALA A 354 0.76 -2.54 4.54
C ALA A 354 0.13 -3.07 3.24
N SER A 355 0.56 -2.60 2.06
CA SER A 355 0.14 -3.16 0.76
C SER A 355 0.43 -4.66 0.65
N ARG A 356 1.60 -5.11 1.14
CA ARG A 356 1.98 -6.53 1.12
C ARG A 356 1.29 -7.32 2.22
N TRP A 357 1.00 -6.68 3.35
CA TRP A 357 0.19 -7.24 4.42
C TRP A 357 -1.22 -7.59 3.91
N ALA A 358 -1.89 -6.63 3.26
CA ALA A 358 -3.22 -6.83 2.67
C ALA A 358 -3.21 -7.85 1.53
N SER A 359 -2.24 -7.79 0.61
CA SER A 359 -2.18 -8.70 -0.54
C SER A 359 -1.86 -10.14 -0.14
N SER A 360 -0.97 -10.35 0.83
CA SER A 360 -0.66 -11.69 1.35
C SER A 360 -1.91 -12.33 1.93
N ALA A 361 -2.67 -11.60 2.76
CA ALA A 361 -3.92 -12.09 3.32
C ALA A 361 -4.97 -12.36 2.22
N ALA A 362 -5.08 -11.46 1.24
CA ALA A 362 -5.99 -11.62 0.12
C ALA A 362 -5.71 -12.89 -0.70
N HIS A 363 -4.44 -13.18 -1.00
CA HIS A 363 -4.03 -14.41 -1.68
C HIS A 363 -4.44 -15.68 -0.90
N GLN A 364 -4.15 -15.68 0.40
CA GLN A 364 -4.42 -16.80 1.31
C GLN A 364 -5.92 -17.03 1.55
N LEU A 365 -6.73 -15.97 1.43
CA LEU A 365 -8.17 -15.99 1.67
C LEU A 365 -9.01 -16.03 0.38
N GLY A 366 -8.36 -16.17 -0.79
CA GLY A 366 -9.04 -16.25 -2.08
C GLY A 366 -9.78 -14.95 -2.47
N LYS A 367 -9.30 -13.80 -1.98
CA LYS A 367 -9.83 -12.49 -2.34
C LYS A 367 -9.24 -12.07 -3.67
N ARG A 368 -10.11 -11.80 -4.65
CA ARG A 368 -9.69 -11.47 -6.02
C ARG A 368 -9.14 -10.05 -6.15
N GLU A 369 -9.70 -9.12 -5.39
CA GLU A 369 -9.31 -7.71 -5.38
C GLU A 369 -8.56 -7.38 -4.10
N THR A 370 -7.43 -6.69 -4.26
CA THR A 370 -6.67 -6.06 -3.17
C THR A 370 -6.40 -4.63 -3.59
N SER A 371 -6.98 -3.67 -2.85
CA SER A 371 -6.77 -2.25 -3.13
C SER A 371 -5.60 -1.66 -2.34
N ALA A 372 -5.18 -0.46 -2.72
CA ALA A 372 -4.34 0.37 -1.88
C ALA A 372 -4.80 1.82 -1.85
N GLU A 373 -4.68 2.46 -0.69
CA GLU A 373 -4.45 3.90 -0.62
C GLU A 373 -3.10 4.18 -1.31
N ALA A 374 -3.20 4.71 -2.53
CA ALA A 374 -2.06 4.84 -3.41
C ALA A 374 -1.53 6.26 -3.43
N TYR A 375 -0.20 6.38 -3.44
CA TYR A 375 0.57 7.61 -3.67
C TYR A 375 0.60 8.64 -2.52
N THR A 376 0.08 8.32 -1.34
CA THR A 376 0.17 9.20 -0.17
C THR A 376 1.63 9.58 0.08
N TRP A 377 1.90 10.89 0.12
CA TRP A 377 3.24 11.46 0.28
C TRP A 377 4.28 11.07 -0.79
N LEU A 378 3.87 10.61 -1.97
CA LEU A 378 4.77 10.12 -3.03
C LEU A 378 5.96 11.06 -3.32
N ARG A 379 5.65 12.36 -3.45
CA ARG A 379 6.62 13.46 -3.36
C ARG A 379 6.06 14.59 -2.52
N SER A 380 6.94 15.33 -1.86
CA SER A 380 6.62 16.49 -1.03
C SER A 380 7.46 17.70 -1.46
N PRO A 381 6.92 18.94 -1.47
CA PRO A 381 5.56 19.33 -1.06
C PRO A 381 4.49 18.98 -2.11
N ARG A 382 3.25 19.46 -1.93
CA ARG A 382 2.17 19.28 -2.91
C ARG A 382 2.55 19.88 -4.26
N TYR A 383 1.89 19.39 -5.31
CA TYR A 383 2.03 19.87 -6.70
C TYR A 383 3.37 19.58 -7.40
N VAL A 384 4.25 18.75 -6.81
CA VAL A 384 5.56 18.41 -7.40
C VAL A 384 5.65 16.98 -7.97
N SER A 385 4.59 16.18 -7.85
CA SER A 385 4.56 14.83 -8.43
C SER A 385 4.26 14.89 -9.92
N THR A 386 5.02 14.14 -10.71
CA THR A 386 4.83 13.98 -12.16
C THR A 386 3.95 12.77 -12.47
N LEU A 387 3.43 12.65 -13.70
CA LEU A 387 2.77 11.42 -14.15
C LEU A 387 3.71 10.22 -14.11
N GLN A 388 5.00 10.42 -14.41
CA GLN A 388 6.02 9.37 -14.29
C GLN A 388 6.15 8.88 -12.85
N ASP A 389 6.17 9.78 -11.86
CA ASP A 389 6.24 9.39 -10.45
C ASP A 389 5.03 8.54 -10.06
N ILE A 390 3.82 8.93 -10.49
CA ILE A 390 2.60 8.19 -10.17
C ILE A 390 2.58 6.83 -10.89
N LYS A 391 3.12 6.74 -12.13
CA LYS A 391 3.32 5.44 -12.80
C LYS A 391 4.28 4.56 -11.98
N LEU A 392 5.43 5.09 -11.58
CA LEU A 392 6.39 4.36 -10.76
C LEU A 392 5.74 3.90 -9.45
N GLY A 393 5.07 4.80 -8.72
CA GLY A 393 4.33 4.44 -7.51
C GLY A 393 3.29 3.34 -7.75
N SER A 394 2.62 3.34 -8.91
CA SER A 394 1.68 2.27 -9.29
C SER A 394 2.39 0.93 -9.42
N ASP A 395 3.54 0.92 -10.10
CA ASP A 395 4.36 -0.29 -10.25
C ASP A 395 4.80 -0.83 -8.90
N LEU A 396 5.26 0.05 -8.00
CA LEU A 396 5.69 -0.33 -6.66
C LEU A 396 4.56 -0.94 -5.81
N HIS A 397 3.34 -0.40 -5.90
CA HIS A 397 2.16 -1.04 -5.29
C HIS A 397 1.81 -2.37 -5.96
N PHE A 398 1.83 -2.44 -7.30
CA PHE A 398 1.60 -3.69 -8.03
C PHE A 398 2.57 -4.78 -7.56
N ILE A 399 3.87 -4.49 -7.45
CA ILE A 399 4.90 -5.44 -6.95
C ILE A 399 4.65 -5.88 -5.50
N CYS A 400 3.92 -5.08 -4.71
CA CYS A 400 3.47 -5.46 -3.38
C CYS A 400 2.21 -6.35 -3.39
N GLY A 401 1.68 -6.73 -4.56
CA GLY A 401 0.53 -7.62 -4.73
C GLY A 401 -0.82 -6.90 -4.83
N VAL A 402 -0.84 -5.57 -4.87
CA VAL A 402 -2.05 -4.76 -5.09
C VAL A 402 -2.52 -4.93 -6.53
N ASN A 403 -3.82 -4.93 -6.79
CA ASN A 403 -4.38 -4.96 -8.14
C ASN A 403 -5.53 -3.96 -8.38
N LYS A 404 -5.77 -3.06 -7.42
CA LYS A 404 -6.72 -1.95 -7.53
C LYS A 404 -6.13 -0.67 -6.89
N MET A 405 -5.83 0.35 -7.69
CA MET A 405 -5.28 1.61 -7.17
C MET A 405 -6.39 2.58 -6.80
N ILE A 406 -6.41 3.07 -5.56
CA ILE A 406 -7.29 4.16 -5.11
C ILE A 406 -6.40 5.33 -4.70
N ALA A 407 -6.28 6.30 -5.60
CA ALA A 407 -5.30 7.37 -5.47
C ALA A 407 -5.68 8.33 -4.33
N HIS A 408 -4.71 8.67 -3.49
CA HIS A 408 -4.78 9.69 -2.44
C HIS A 408 -4.15 11.01 -2.95
N GLY A 409 -4.91 12.00 -3.43
CA GLY A 409 -6.33 11.92 -3.78
C GLY A 409 -6.82 13.13 -4.59
N TYR A 410 -8.09 13.08 -4.99
CA TYR A 410 -8.77 14.13 -5.72
C TYR A 410 -9.42 15.10 -4.73
N ALA A 411 -8.87 16.31 -4.62
CA ALA A 411 -9.43 17.34 -3.78
C ALA A 411 -10.58 18.06 -4.49
N TYR A 412 -11.81 17.91 -3.98
CA TYR A 412 -12.96 18.69 -4.44
C TYR A 412 -12.62 20.18 -4.43
N SER A 413 -12.87 20.87 -5.54
CA SER A 413 -12.54 22.29 -5.68
C SER A 413 -13.68 23.06 -6.33
N PRO A 414 -14.41 23.93 -5.60
CA PRO A 414 -15.44 24.74 -6.22
C PRO A 414 -14.83 25.73 -7.22
N PRO A 415 -15.54 26.13 -8.30
CA PRO A 415 -15.01 27.06 -9.29
C PRO A 415 -14.50 28.38 -8.69
N ALA A 416 -15.15 28.84 -7.61
CA ALA A 416 -14.75 30.04 -6.89
C ALA A 416 -13.35 29.96 -6.24
N ALA A 417 -12.80 28.75 -6.01
CA ALA A 417 -11.45 28.57 -5.50
C ALA A 417 -10.36 28.89 -6.55
N GLY A 418 -10.73 28.95 -7.83
CA GLY A 418 -9.80 29.22 -8.93
C GLY A 418 -8.73 28.13 -9.06
N ILE A 419 -7.57 28.49 -9.62
CA ILE A 419 -6.40 27.60 -9.77
C ILE A 419 -5.30 28.09 -8.80
N PRO A 420 -4.77 27.23 -7.91
CA PRO A 420 -4.77 25.75 -7.96
C PRO A 420 -6.02 25.04 -7.41
N GLY A 421 -6.97 25.78 -6.88
CA GLY A 421 -8.15 25.25 -6.22
C GLY A 421 -7.87 24.85 -4.78
N TRP A 422 -8.71 23.97 -4.26
CA TRP A 422 -8.64 23.47 -2.91
C TRP A 422 -7.61 22.34 -2.80
N GLY A 423 -6.77 22.44 -1.76
CA GLY A 423 -5.63 21.54 -1.57
C GLY A 423 -5.78 20.72 -0.29
N TYR A 424 -5.81 19.40 -0.41
CA TYR A 424 -5.59 18.52 0.75
C TYR A 424 -4.18 18.75 1.31
N TYR A 425 -3.92 18.49 2.59
CA TYR A 425 -2.61 18.80 3.19
C TYR A 425 -1.52 17.81 2.76
N ALA A 426 -1.88 16.55 2.53
CA ALA A 426 -0.96 15.52 2.09
C ALA A 426 -0.96 15.41 0.55
N PRO A 427 0.21 15.25 -0.10
CA PRO A 427 0.30 14.88 -1.52
C PRO A 427 -0.19 13.43 -1.74
N VAL A 428 -0.57 13.04 -2.95
CA VAL A 428 -0.50 13.75 -4.24
C VAL A 428 -1.79 14.50 -4.55
N MET A 429 -1.68 15.67 -5.17
CA MET A 429 -2.82 16.47 -5.62
C MET A 429 -3.27 16.03 -7.02
N LEU A 430 -4.38 15.31 -7.12
CA LEU A 430 -4.87 14.70 -8.37
C LEU A 430 -6.22 15.24 -8.84
N ASN A 431 -6.39 16.56 -8.90
CA ASN A 431 -7.58 17.19 -9.49
C ASN A 431 -7.29 17.83 -10.86
N ASP A 432 -8.36 18.28 -11.52
CA ASP A 432 -8.34 18.81 -12.89
C ASP A 432 -7.74 20.21 -13.02
N ASN A 433 -7.38 20.85 -11.90
CA ASN A 433 -6.57 22.07 -11.91
C ASN A 433 -5.09 21.81 -12.22
N ASN A 434 -4.64 20.55 -12.18
CA ASN A 434 -3.28 20.21 -12.59
C ASN A 434 -3.09 20.37 -14.11
N PRO A 435 -2.02 21.04 -14.58
CA PRO A 435 -1.78 21.20 -16.01
C PRO A 435 -1.67 19.87 -16.76
N PHE A 436 -1.21 18.80 -16.11
CA PHE A 436 -1.08 17.48 -16.72
C PHE A 436 -2.41 16.74 -16.91
N TRP A 437 -3.53 17.25 -16.38
CA TRP A 437 -4.82 16.54 -16.39
C TRP A 437 -5.29 16.07 -17.78
N PRO A 438 -5.12 16.84 -18.88
CA PRO A 438 -5.44 16.38 -20.23
C PRO A 438 -4.71 15.09 -20.65
N TYR A 439 -3.58 14.77 -20.03
CA TYR A 439 -2.77 13.59 -20.30
C TYR A 439 -2.98 12.47 -19.28
N PHE A 440 -3.75 12.69 -18.22
CA PHE A 440 -3.93 11.72 -17.12
C PHE A 440 -4.46 10.37 -17.60
N ARG A 441 -5.22 10.36 -18.70
CA ARG A 441 -5.73 9.14 -19.33
C ARG A 441 -4.61 8.16 -19.74
N LEU A 442 -3.42 8.66 -20.10
CA LEU A 442 -2.27 7.80 -20.42
C LEU A 442 -1.87 6.92 -19.22
N LEU A 443 -1.90 7.50 -18.03
CA LEU A 443 -1.62 6.80 -16.77
C LEU A 443 -2.80 5.91 -16.35
N SER A 444 -4.03 6.40 -16.39
CA SER A 444 -5.19 5.62 -15.93
C SER A 444 -5.46 4.40 -16.83
N ASP A 445 -5.26 4.50 -18.15
CA ASP A 445 -5.33 3.37 -19.07
C ASP A 445 -4.21 2.35 -18.78
N TYR A 446 -2.98 2.81 -18.49
CA TYR A 446 -1.90 1.93 -18.04
C TYR A 446 -2.27 1.15 -16.77
N VAL A 447 -2.69 1.85 -15.71
CA VAL A 447 -3.09 1.25 -14.43
C VAL A 447 -4.24 0.27 -14.64
N ARG A 448 -5.22 0.59 -15.50
CA ARG A 448 -6.34 -0.29 -15.83
C ARG A 448 -5.89 -1.59 -16.48
N ARG A 449 -4.93 -1.54 -17.40
CA ARG A 449 -4.39 -2.73 -18.09
C ARG A 449 -3.60 -3.65 -17.16
N VAL A 450 -2.76 -3.07 -16.30
CA VAL A 450 -2.01 -3.86 -15.30
C VAL A 450 -2.95 -4.46 -14.26
N SER A 451 -3.91 -3.69 -13.74
CA SER A 451 -4.94 -4.17 -12.81
C SER A 451 -5.76 -5.32 -13.40
N TYR A 452 -6.16 -5.22 -14.68
CA TYR A 452 -6.83 -6.30 -15.39
C TYR A 452 -5.96 -7.57 -15.49
N ALA A 453 -4.69 -7.42 -15.88
CA ALA A 453 -3.76 -8.53 -15.99
C ALA A 453 -3.53 -9.23 -14.65
N LEU A 454 -3.36 -8.45 -13.57
CA LEU A 454 -3.13 -8.95 -12.21
C LEU A 454 -4.37 -9.53 -11.53
N THR A 455 -5.53 -9.55 -12.19
CA THR A 455 -6.73 -10.27 -11.75
C THR A 455 -7.01 -11.54 -12.57
N ARG A 456 -6.10 -11.93 -13.48
CA ARG A 456 -6.19 -13.18 -14.24
C ARG A 456 -5.50 -14.33 -13.50
N GLY A 457 -6.07 -15.53 -13.55
CA GLY A 457 -5.57 -16.69 -12.83
C GLY A 457 -5.43 -16.44 -11.32
N LYS A 458 -4.65 -17.31 -10.67
CA LYS A 458 -4.39 -17.26 -9.23
C LYS A 458 -2.97 -16.75 -8.96
N PRO A 459 -2.70 -16.14 -7.79
CA PRO A 459 -1.32 -15.84 -7.39
C PRO A 459 -0.49 -17.13 -7.38
N ALA A 460 0.66 -17.12 -8.05
CA ALA A 460 1.57 -18.26 -8.10
C ALA A 460 2.79 -17.93 -7.26
N VAL A 461 2.69 -18.17 -5.95
CA VAL A 461 3.66 -17.75 -4.94
C VAL A 461 4.34 -18.96 -4.31
N ASP A 462 5.68 -18.97 -4.31
CA ASP A 462 6.45 -20.11 -3.82
C ASP A 462 6.81 -20.07 -2.34
N VAL A 463 6.98 -18.86 -1.78
CA VAL A 463 7.57 -18.64 -0.47
C VAL A 463 6.54 -18.09 0.51
N ALA A 464 6.37 -18.79 1.63
CA ALA A 464 5.69 -18.27 2.82
C ALA A 464 6.75 -17.70 3.78
N LEU A 465 6.76 -16.38 3.96
CA LEU A 465 7.63 -15.68 4.91
C LEU A 465 6.91 -15.54 6.26
N TYR A 466 7.32 -16.29 7.28
CA TYR A 466 6.68 -16.22 8.60
C TYR A 466 6.97 -14.87 9.27
N LEU A 467 5.91 -14.13 9.62
CA LEU A 467 6.03 -12.81 10.21
C LEU A 467 6.38 -12.92 11.70
N PRO A 468 7.38 -12.18 12.19
CA PRO A 468 7.85 -12.25 13.58
C PRO A 468 6.92 -11.53 14.58
N GLU A 469 5.61 -11.59 14.39
CA GLU A 469 4.60 -10.91 15.21
C GLU A 469 4.61 -11.37 16.68
N ASP A 470 4.78 -12.67 16.91
CA ASP A 470 4.84 -13.23 18.26
C ASP A 470 6.01 -12.63 19.06
N ASP A 471 7.16 -12.44 18.42
CA ASP A 471 8.31 -11.76 19.03
C ASP A 471 8.03 -10.26 19.25
N VAL A 472 7.42 -9.59 18.27
CA VAL A 472 7.04 -8.17 18.38
C VAL A 472 6.12 -7.95 19.59
N MET A 473 5.09 -8.78 19.76
CA MET A 473 4.19 -8.71 20.91
C MET A 473 4.92 -9.01 22.22
N ALA A 474 5.78 -10.02 22.25
CA ALA A 474 6.52 -10.40 23.46
C ALA A 474 7.52 -9.32 23.93
N GLU A 475 8.11 -8.58 22.98
CA GLU A 475 9.15 -7.59 23.27
C GLU A 475 8.56 -6.18 23.56
N THR A 476 7.33 -5.90 23.12
CA THR A 476 6.71 -4.56 23.25
C THR A 476 6.08 -4.35 24.62
N PRO A 477 6.55 -3.40 25.45
CA PRO A 477 5.87 -3.02 26.69
C PRO A 477 4.60 -2.20 26.42
N VAL A 478 3.68 -2.22 27.38
CA VAL A 478 2.45 -1.41 27.38
C VAL A 478 2.76 0.04 27.74
N GLY A 479 1.98 0.99 27.19
CA GLY A 479 2.00 2.41 27.52
C GLY A 479 2.00 3.35 26.31
N ASN A 480 2.24 2.85 25.10
CA ASN A 480 2.35 3.64 23.86
C ASN A 480 1.53 3.09 22.68
N GLY A 481 0.71 2.06 22.90
CA GLY A 481 0.08 1.26 21.86
C GLY A 481 1.07 0.33 21.15
N LEU A 482 0.54 -0.59 20.35
CA LEU A 482 1.32 -1.43 19.45
C LEU A 482 0.76 -1.30 18.03
N ASN A 483 1.55 -0.74 17.11
CA ASN A 483 1.28 -0.83 15.67
C ASN A 483 1.97 -2.09 15.14
N LEU A 484 1.22 -3.20 15.08
CA LEU A 484 1.80 -4.52 14.84
C LEU A 484 2.51 -4.63 13.49
N TYR A 485 1.91 -4.14 12.41
CA TYR A 485 2.53 -4.24 11.08
C TYR A 485 3.79 -3.39 10.98
N MET A 486 3.79 -2.16 11.52
CA MET A 486 4.97 -1.28 11.46
C MET A 486 6.13 -1.83 12.29
N THR A 487 5.86 -2.31 13.50
CA THR A 487 6.92 -2.90 14.32
C THR A 487 7.45 -4.19 13.69
N THR A 488 6.60 -4.97 13.01
CA THR A 488 7.01 -6.15 12.22
C THR A 488 7.85 -5.76 11.00
N LYS A 489 7.45 -4.72 10.25
CA LYS A 489 8.20 -4.13 9.13
C LYS A 489 9.63 -3.78 9.55
N TYR A 490 9.79 -3.06 10.67
CA TYR A 490 11.10 -2.65 11.15
C TYR A 490 11.90 -3.81 11.72
N ARG A 491 11.27 -4.79 12.38
CA ARG A 491 11.97 -5.99 12.86
C ARG A 491 12.62 -6.78 11.72
N LEU A 492 11.93 -6.94 10.60
CA LEU A 492 12.47 -7.57 9.39
C LEU A 492 13.61 -6.77 8.73
N ALA A 493 13.81 -5.52 9.14
CA ALA A 493 14.86 -4.61 8.66
C ALA A 493 15.88 -4.26 9.78
N ASP A 494 16.17 -5.21 10.67
CA ASP A 494 17.14 -5.05 11.78
C ASP A 494 16.81 -3.91 12.76
N GLY A 495 15.53 -3.59 12.92
CA GLY A 495 15.07 -2.49 13.77
C GLY A 495 15.34 -1.10 13.19
N LYS A 496 15.82 -1.00 11.94
CA LYS A 496 16.06 0.28 11.28
C LYS A 496 14.72 0.95 10.97
N SER A 497 14.41 2.00 11.72
CA SER A 497 13.31 2.89 11.39
C SER A 497 13.67 3.74 10.19
N VAL A 498 12.72 3.85 9.27
CA VAL A 498 12.79 4.62 8.03
C VAL A 498 11.51 5.43 7.91
N PRO A 499 11.54 6.61 7.26
CA PRO A 499 10.33 7.36 6.98
C PRO A 499 9.28 6.47 6.32
N GLU A 500 8.04 6.59 6.74
CA GLU A 500 6.95 5.73 6.27
C GLU A 500 6.63 5.92 4.78
N PHE A 501 6.88 7.12 4.26
CA PHE A 501 6.48 7.50 2.92
C PHE A 501 7.54 8.26 2.13
N GLY A 502 7.29 8.39 0.83
CA GLY A 502 8.07 9.14 -0.13
C GLY A 502 8.96 8.25 -0.98
N LEU A 503 9.12 8.60 -2.26
CA LEU A 503 10.00 7.82 -3.16
C LEU A 503 11.41 7.62 -2.60
N PRO A 504 12.11 8.63 -2.03
CA PRO A 504 13.45 8.41 -1.45
C PRO A 504 13.45 7.33 -0.36
N ALA A 505 12.46 7.37 0.54
CA ALA A 505 12.31 6.37 1.58
C ALA A 505 12.09 4.96 0.98
N ALA A 506 11.28 4.82 -0.06
CA ALA A 506 11.06 3.53 -0.73
C ALA A 506 12.34 2.94 -1.35
N TYR A 507 13.25 3.77 -1.87
CA TYR A 507 14.54 3.29 -2.38
C TYR A 507 15.54 2.98 -1.26
N GLU A 508 15.56 3.75 -0.18
CA GLU A 508 16.50 3.59 0.93
C GLU A 508 16.12 2.43 1.86
N SER A 509 14.82 2.15 1.99
CA SER A 509 14.30 1.13 2.89
C SER A 509 14.55 -0.27 2.33
N GLU A 510 15.18 -1.14 3.11
CA GLU A 510 15.36 -2.55 2.74
C GLU A 510 15.38 -3.49 3.95
N SER A 511 14.72 -4.63 3.77
CA SER A 511 14.83 -5.81 4.61
C SER A 511 15.75 -6.81 3.90
N PRO A 512 16.84 -7.29 4.53
CA PRO A 512 17.78 -8.24 3.90
C PRO A 512 17.08 -9.48 3.36
N VAL A 513 16.22 -10.12 4.16
CA VAL A 513 15.48 -11.33 3.75
C VAL A 513 14.58 -11.08 2.54
N ILE A 514 13.88 -9.95 2.49
CA ILE A 514 12.98 -9.60 1.36
C ILE A 514 13.78 -9.28 0.11
N LYS A 515 14.81 -8.44 0.22
CA LYS A 515 15.69 -8.09 -0.90
C LYS A 515 16.32 -9.34 -1.51
N THR A 516 16.80 -10.26 -0.68
CA THR A 516 17.41 -11.53 -1.13
C THR A 516 16.39 -12.44 -1.81
N LEU A 517 15.17 -12.59 -1.28
CA LEU A 517 14.10 -13.35 -1.95
C LEU A 517 13.82 -12.83 -3.37
N MET A 518 13.65 -11.51 -3.49
CA MET A 518 13.29 -10.86 -4.76
C MET A 518 14.43 -11.00 -5.78
N THR A 519 15.66 -10.69 -5.38
CA THR A 519 16.85 -10.78 -6.25
C THR A 519 17.22 -12.21 -6.62
N ALA A 520 16.82 -13.20 -5.81
CA ALA A 520 16.97 -14.61 -6.11
C ALA A 520 15.89 -15.17 -7.05
N GLY A 521 14.91 -14.35 -7.48
CA GLY A 521 13.89 -14.77 -8.45
C GLY A 521 12.67 -15.46 -7.83
N TYR A 522 12.30 -15.09 -6.60
CA TYR A 522 11.14 -15.61 -5.89
C TYR A 522 10.11 -14.52 -5.60
N THR A 523 8.83 -14.86 -5.74
CA THR A 523 7.73 -14.12 -5.09
C THR A 523 7.46 -14.71 -3.72
N PHE A 524 6.84 -13.91 -2.84
CA PHE A 524 6.55 -14.33 -1.48
C PHE A 524 5.30 -13.64 -0.93
N ASP A 525 4.62 -14.32 -0.02
CA ASP A 525 3.60 -13.75 0.85
C ASP A 525 4.10 -13.80 2.29
N GLY A 526 3.71 -12.82 3.10
CA GLY A 526 3.85 -12.91 4.55
C GLY A 526 2.78 -13.82 5.13
N ILE A 527 3.12 -14.53 6.19
CA ILE A 527 2.17 -15.40 6.87
C ILE A 527 2.31 -15.31 8.38
N ASP A 528 1.19 -15.31 9.07
CA ASP A 528 1.14 -15.33 10.52
C ASP A 528 0.60 -16.68 11.05
N ARG A 529 0.57 -16.81 12.38
CA ARG A 529 0.03 -17.98 13.07
C ARG A 529 -1.48 -18.16 12.95
N ASN A 530 -2.25 -17.12 12.64
CA ASN A 530 -3.71 -17.18 12.55
C ASN A 530 -4.16 -17.60 11.14
N ILE A 531 -3.31 -17.37 10.14
CA ILE A 531 -3.39 -17.97 8.81
C ILE A 531 -2.87 -19.41 8.83
N LEU A 532 -1.71 -19.69 9.48
CA LEU A 532 -1.16 -21.04 9.69
C LEU A 532 -1.90 -21.83 10.78
N ARG A 533 -3.21 -21.99 10.65
CA ARG A 533 -4.03 -22.69 11.64
C ARG A 533 -3.62 -24.16 11.80
N PRO A 534 -3.90 -24.80 12.95
CA PRO A 534 -3.62 -26.22 13.14
C PRO A 534 -4.33 -27.13 12.14
N GLU A 535 -5.38 -26.70 11.45
CA GLU A 535 -6.12 -27.51 10.45
C GLU A 535 -5.56 -27.34 9.02
N LEU A 536 -4.49 -26.57 8.87
CA LEU A 536 -3.87 -26.28 7.59
C LEU A 536 -3.44 -27.55 6.86
N LYS A 537 -3.73 -27.60 5.57
CA LYS A 537 -3.39 -28.74 4.72
C LYS A 537 -1.95 -28.62 4.25
N THR A 538 -1.16 -29.63 4.60
CA THR A 538 0.15 -29.87 4.01
C THR A 538 0.04 -31.05 3.06
N SER A 539 0.34 -30.82 1.78
CA SER A 539 0.10 -31.78 0.71
C SER A 539 1.29 -31.80 -0.24
N ARG A 540 1.87 -32.98 -0.46
CA ARG A 540 3.00 -33.20 -1.41
C ARG A 540 4.15 -32.19 -1.25
N GLY A 541 4.51 -31.85 0.00
CA GLY A 541 5.57 -30.89 0.28
C GLY A 541 5.19 -29.43 0.02
N ARG A 542 3.89 -29.11 0.08
CA ARG A 542 3.36 -27.75 -0.05
C ARG A 542 2.47 -27.39 1.13
N ILE A 543 2.44 -26.10 1.46
CA ILE A 543 1.47 -25.48 2.36
C ILE A 543 0.35 -24.91 1.49
N GLU A 544 -0.86 -25.48 1.57
CA GLU A 544 -2.00 -25.06 0.75
C GLU A 544 -2.95 -24.17 1.55
N ILE A 545 -3.15 -22.93 1.10
CA ILE A 545 -4.02 -21.94 1.75
C ILE A 545 -4.78 -21.17 0.69
N GLY A 546 -6.12 -21.23 0.70
CA GLY A 546 -6.94 -20.56 -0.29
C GLY A 546 -6.50 -20.89 -1.72
N ASP A 547 -6.04 -19.87 -2.45
CA ASP A 547 -5.60 -19.97 -3.84
C ASP A 547 -4.09 -20.16 -4.04
N VAL A 548 -3.32 -20.27 -2.96
CA VAL A 548 -1.85 -20.35 -2.97
C VAL A 548 -1.33 -21.66 -2.38
N ALA A 549 -0.16 -22.09 -2.88
CA ALA A 549 0.47 -23.36 -2.50
C ALA A 549 1.99 -23.22 -2.38
N TYR A 550 2.46 -22.83 -1.19
CA TYR A 550 3.86 -22.54 -0.93
C TYR A 550 4.70 -23.81 -0.85
N ARG A 551 5.87 -23.82 -1.48
CA ARG A 551 6.82 -24.95 -1.44
C ARG A 551 8.02 -24.68 -0.52
N ILE A 552 8.20 -23.42 -0.11
CA ILE A 552 9.25 -22.97 0.79
C ILE A 552 8.59 -22.17 1.92
N ALA A 553 8.99 -22.44 3.16
CA ALA A 553 8.67 -21.61 4.31
C ALA A 553 9.97 -21.02 4.88
N VAL A 554 9.97 -19.71 5.16
CA VAL A 554 11.12 -18.99 5.70
C VAL A 554 10.77 -18.48 7.11
N LEU A 555 11.66 -18.75 8.07
CA LEU A 555 11.60 -18.30 9.46
C LEU A 555 12.70 -17.23 9.66
N PRO A 556 12.38 -15.94 9.51
CA PRO A 556 13.37 -14.87 9.49
C PRO A 556 13.80 -14.44 10.90
N ASN A 557 14.99 -14.84 11.35
CA ASN A 557 15.58 -14.39 12.62
C ASN A 557 14.63 -14.48 13.84
N LEU A 558 13.94 -15.61 13.98
CA LEU A 558 12.90 -15.79 15.00
C LEU A 558 13.46 -16.31 16.33
N ARG A 559 12.97 -15.75 17.44
CA ARG A 559 13.10 -16.39 18.76
C ARG A 559 11.86 -17.20 19.11
N GLY A 560 10.69 -16.59 18.96
CA GLY A 560 9.39 -17.17 19.28
C GLY A 560 8.66 -17.68 18.05
N ILE A 561 7.99 -18.82 18.22
CA ILE A 561 7.02 -19.35 17.26
C ILE A 561 5.95 -20.13 18.02
N SER A 562 4.69 -20.04 17.57
CA SER A 562 3.64 -20.92 18.07
C SER A 562 4.02 -22.39 17.90
N LEU A 563 3.90 -23.18 18.98
CA LEU A 563 4.22 -24.62 18.94
C LEU A 563 3.40 -25.35 17.86
N ALA A 564 2.09 -25.07 17.79
CA ALA A 564 1.21 -25.71 16.81
C ALA A 564 1.62 -25.38 15.36
N VAL A 565 2.11 -24.16 15.12
CA VAL A 565 2.64 -23.76 13.81
C VAL A 565 3.93 -24.50 13.50
N LEU A 566 4.88 -24.57 14.45
CA LEU A 566 6.14 -25.27 14.24
C LEU A 566 5.91 -26.78 13.97
N GLU A 567 4.96 -27.40 14.65
CA GLU A 567 4.55 -28.79 14.38
C GLU A 567 3.99 -28.96 12.96
N ARG A 568 3.21 -28.00 12.46
CA ARG A 568 2.73 -28.00 11.07
C ARG A 568 3.84 -27.77 10.05
N LEU A 569 4.79 -26.89 10.34
CA LEU A 569 5.97 -26.69 9.49
C LEU A 569 6.89 -27.91 9.48
N ALA A 570 6.99 -28.63 10.60
CA ALA A 570 7.68 -29.91 10.64
C ALA A 570 6.99 -30.97 9.77
N GLU A 571 5.66 -31.03 9.78
CA GLU A 571 4.88 -31.90 8.89
C GLU A 571 5.05 -31.53 7.40
N PHE A 572 4.98 -30.24 7.09
CA PHE A 572 5.26 -29.72 5.75
C PHE A 572 6.64 -30.17 5.26
N CYS A 573 7.68 -30.01 6.09
CA CYS A 573 9.02 -30.48 5.77
C CYS A 573 9.04 -32.00 5.60
N ARG A 574 8.45 -32.76 6.54
CA ARG A 574 8.38 -34.23 6.50
C ARG A 574 7.75 -34.76 5.21
N THR A 575 6.78 -34.04 4.67
CA THR A 575 6.04 -34.46 3.46
C THR A 575 6.70 -34.06 2.14
N GLY A 576 7.77 -33.26 2.15
CA GLY A 576 8.55 -32.86 0.98
C GLY A 576 8.90 -31.37 0.89
N GLY A 577 8.43 -30.55 1.82
CA GLY A 577 8.62 -29.11 1.83
C GLY A 577 10.04 -28.68 2.19
N THR A 578 10.38 -27.43 1.88
CA THR A 578 11.64 -26.80 2.30
C THR A 578 11.39 -25.77 3.39
N LEU A 579 11.95 -25.98 4.58
CA LEU A 579 11.89 -25.03 5.69
C LEU A 579 13.26 -24.37 5.87
N ILE A 580 13.33 -23.04 5.82
CA ILE A 580 14.57 -22.29 5.98
C ILE A 580 14.45 -21.41 7.23
N ALA A 581 15.42 -21.46 8.14
CA ALA A 581 15.56 -20.51 9.23
C ALA A 581 16.83 -19.68 9.03
N THR A 582 16.72 -18.36 9.19
CA THR A 582 17.84 -17.42 9.00
C THR A 582 18.30 -16.88 10.34
N ARG A 583 19.61 -16.71 10.54
CA ARG A 583 20.30 -16.07 11.67
C ARG A 583 20.10 -16.74 13.03
N ARG A 584 18.85 -16.94 13.46
CA ARG A 584 18.44 -17.56 14.72
C ARG A 584 17.46 -18.70 14.48
N LEU A 585 17.55 -19.72 15.31
CA LEU A 585 16.59 -20.81 15.37
C LEU A 585 15.54 -20.55 16.47
N PRO A 586 14.24 -20.88 16.25
CA PRO A 586 13.21 -20.70 17.26
C PRO A 586 13.48 -21.52 18.53
N GLU A 587 13.30 -20.88 19.69
CA GLU A 587 13.54 -21.46 21.02
C GLU A 587 12.41 -21.23 22.03
N ALA A 588 11.44 -20.39 21.67
CA ALA A 588 10.35 -19.95 22.54
C ALA A 588 8.98 -20.19 21.89
N ALA A 589 7.97 -20.44 22.74
CA ALA A 589 6.55 -20.45 22.37
C ALA A 589 5.77 -19.68 23.43
N TYR A 590 5.64 -18.37 23.20
CA TYR A 590 5.15 -17.42 24.21
C TYR A 590 3.75 -17.76 24.75
N GLY A 591 3.55 -17.36 25.99
CA GLY A 591 2.30 -17.39 26.75
C GLY A 591 2.46 -18.20 28.04
N VAL A 592 1.74 -17.80 29.09
CA VAL A 592 2.01 -18.28 30.46
C VAL A 592 1.60 -19.74 30.66
N ARG A 593 0.47 -20.15 30.10
CA ARG A 593 -0.08 -21.49 30.32
C ARG A 593 0.80 -22.57 29.67
N SER A 594 1.21 -23.56 30.45
CA SER A 594 2.07 -24.67 30.01
C SER A 594 3.39 -24.21 29.37
N ARG A 595 3.87 -23.02 29.74
CA ARG A 595 5.06 -22.37 29.17
C ARG A 595 6.24 -23.33 29.05
N ASP A 596 6.67 -23.93 30.17
CA ASP A 596 7.89 -24.72 30.20
C ASP A 596 7.82 -25.97 29.29
N GLN A 597 6.65 -26.64 29.25
CA GLN A 597 6.42 -27.75 28.32
C GLN A 597 6.49 -27.28 26.85
N ARG A 598 5.84 -26.17 26.51
CA ARG A 598 5.84 -25.66 25.13
C ARG A 598 7.23 -25.21 24.69
N TYR A 599 7.95 -24.48 25.53
CA TYR A 599 9.33 -24.06 25.30
C TYR A 599 10.26 -25.26 25.12
N ALA A 600 10.14 -26.28 26.00
CA ALA A 600 10.91 -27.51 25.87
C ALA A 600 10.60 -28.22 24.54
N ARG A 601 9.32 -28.30 24.15
CA ARG A 601 8.91 -28.94 22.90
C ARG A 601 9.42 -28.20 21.67
N VAL A 602 9.34 -26.86 21.64
CA VAL A 602 9.91 -26.05 20.54
C VAL A 602 11.40 -26.30 20.41
N ARG A 603 12.17 -26.22 21.50
CA ARG A 603 13.62 -26.47 21.44
C ARG A 603 13.95 -27.87 20.91
N THR A 604 13.23 -28.89 21.38
CA THR A 604 13.39 -30.25 20.90
C THR A 604 13.09 -30.36 19.41
N LEU A 605 11.93 -29.86 18.96
CA LEU A 605 11.52 -29.94 17.55
C LEU A 605 12.44 -29.12 16.62
N THR A 606 12.88 -27.94 17.05
CA THR A 606 13.88 -27.14 16.34
C THR A 606 15.19 -27.92 16.17
N LYS A 607 15.67 -28.60 17.22
CA LYS A 607 16.87 -29.43 17.15
C LYS A 607 16.66 -30.63 16.22
N GLU A 608 15.49 -31.26 16.25
CA GLU A 608 15.12 -32.35 15.33
C GLU A 608 15.09 -31.89 13.87
N LEU A 609 14.63 -30.66 13.58
CA LEU A 609 14.56 -30.10 12.23
C LEU A 609 15.95 -29.73 11.72
N PHE A 610 16.66 -28.85 12.42
CA PHE A 610 17.86 -28.16 11.91
C PHE A 610 19.19 -28.77 12.40
N GLY A 611 19.15 -29.70 13.35
CA GLY A 611 20.34 -30.30 13.95
C GLY A 611 21.13 -29.35 14.87
N ALA A 612 22.11 -29.90 15.58
CA ALA A 612 23.07 -29.13 16.36
C ALA A 612 24.27 -28.72 15.50
N GLY A 613 24.85 -27.55 15.77
CA GLY A 613 26.05 -27.07 15.10
C GLY A 613 26.32 -25.59 15.41
N PRO A 614 27.47 -25.05 14.95
CA PRO A 614 27.82 -23.64 15.13
C PRO A 614 26.77 -22.70 14.51
N ALA A 615 26.50 -21.57 15.16
CA ALA A 615 25.53 -20.58 14.68
C ALA A 615 26.03 -19.77 13.48
N ASP A 616 27.34 -19.74 13.24
CA ASP A 616 27.98 -19.06 12.12
C ASP A 616 28.06 -19.94 10.85
N GLN A 617 27.52 -21.16 10.87
CA GLN A 617 27.60 -22.10 9.76
C GLN A 617 26.22 -22.49 9.24
N ALA A 618 26.09 -22.46 7.90
CA ALA A 618 24.91 -22.97 7.23
C ALA A 618 24.78 -24.49 7.44
N ARG A 619 23.56 -24.96 7.65
CA ARG A 619 23.25 -26.38 7.89
C ARG A 619 22.11 -26.79 6.97
N ARG A 620 22.24 -27.93 6.31
CA ARG A 620 21.19 -28.53 5.48
C ARG A 620 20.93 -29.93 5.98
N ARG A 621 19.68 -30.23 6.36
CA ARG A 621 19.31 -31.52 6.94
C ARG A 621 18.06 -32.07 6.29
N ALA A 622 18.11 -33.32 5.84
CA ALA A 622 16.92 -34.03 5.41
C ALA A 622 15.97 -34.25 6.60
N TYR A 623 14.68 -34.01 6.40
CA TYR A 623 13.65 -34.25 7.41
C TYR A 623 12.43 -34.86 6.73
N GLY A 624 12.21 -36.16 6.92
CA GLY A 624 11.29 -36.92 6.08
C GLY A 624 11.69 -36.87 4.61
N ARG A 625 10.79 -36.46 3.72
CA ARG A 625 11.04 -36.28 2.28
C ARG A 625 11.53 -34.88 1.90
N GLY A 626 11.47 -33.92 2.82
CA GLY A 626 11.87 -32.54 2.57
C GLY A 626 13.21 -32.20 3.22
N VAL A 627 13.46 -30.90 3.36
CA VAL A 627 14.73 -30.38 3.86
C VAL A 627 14.52 -29.19 4.79
N ALA A 628 15.19 -29.23 5.94
CA ALA A 628 15.33 -28.10 6.84
C ALA A 628 16.72 -27.47 6.64
N ILE A 629 16.77 -26.16 6.45
CA ILE A 629 17.99 -25.39 6.19
C ILE A 629 18.12 -24.29 7.23
N TYR A 630 19.27 -24.20 7.87
CA TYR A 630 19.65 -23.03 8.64
C TYR A 630 20.73 -22.26 7.87
N VAL A 631 20.63 -20.93 7.84
CA VAL A 631 21.67 -20.04 7.32
C VAL A 631 22.01 -18.96 8.34
N PRO A 632 23.29 -18.57 8.48
CA PRO A 632 23.73 -17.61 9.50
C PRO A 632 23.41 -16.16 9.17
N ASP A 633 23.13 -15.85 7.90
CA ASP A 633 22.83 -14.51 7.37
C ASP A 633 21.58 -14.54 6.47
N GLU A 634 21.15 -13.36 6.04
CA GLU A 634 19.99 -13.15 5.16
C GLU A 634 20.41 -12.60 3.77
N ASP A 635 21.70 -12.64 3.46
CA ASP A 635 22.27 -12.20 2.18
C ASP A 635 22.90 -13.37 1.41
N THR A 636 24.10 -13.76 1.77
CA THR A 636 25.02 -14.61 1.01
C THR A 636 24.64 -16.08 1.13
N GLU A 637 24.57 -16.62 2.35
CA GLU A 637 24.21 -18.02 2.55
C GLU A 637 22.71 -18.24 2.29
N PHE A 638 21.88 -17.24 2.57
CA PHE A 638 20.46 -17.31 2.20
C PHE A 638 20.25 -17.32 0.68
N ALA A 639 20.91 -16.44 -0.08
CA ALA A 639 20.87 -16.47 -1.54
C ALA A 639 21.37 -17.81 -2.10
N ARG A 640 22.45 -18.36 -1.52
CA ARG A 640 22.98 -19.67 -1.91
C ARG A 640 21.98 -20.79 -1.66
N ALA A 641 21.30 -20.78 -0.52
CA ALA A 641 20.24 -21.73 -0.21
C ALA A 641 19.11 -21.65 -1.24
N LEU A 642 18.60 -20.44 -1.53
CA LEU A 642 17.54 -20.19 -2.51
C LEU A 642 17.92 -20.60 -3.93
N ALA A 643 19.15 -20.33 -4.37
CA ALA A 643 19.63 -20.71 -5.70
C ALA A 643 19.54 -22.23 -5.95
N SER A 644 19.71 -23.04 -4.89
CA SER A 644 19.61 -24.51 -4.97
C SER A 644 18.18 -25.05 -5.12
N LEU A 645 17.16 -24.20 -4.93
CA LEU A 645 15.76 -24.62 -4.89
C LEU A 645 15.03 -24.41 -6.23
N GLY A 646 15.66 -23.76 -7.22
CA GLY A 646 15.09 -23.52 -8.55
C GLY A 646 14.04 -22.40 -8.54
N PRO A 647 14.41 -21.14 -8.82
CA PRO A 647 13.52 -19.97 -8.72
C PRO A 647 12.38 -19.98 -9.74
N GLU A 648 11.37 -19.12 -9.53
CA GLU A 648 10.25 -18.94 -10.46
C GLU A 648 10.72 -18.31 -11.78
N ILE A 649 11.64 -17.35 -11.66
CA ILE A 649 12.34 -16.72 -12.78
C ILE A 649 13.82 -16.70 -12.48
N ARG A 650 14.65 -17.07 -13.45
CA ARG A 650 16.11 -16.95 -13.34
C ARG A 650 16.58 -15.84 -14.26
N PHE A 651 17.18 -14.81 -13.66
CA PHE A 651 17.87 -13.74 -14.34
C PHE A 651 19.36 -14.08 -14.56
N GLU A 652 20.02 -13.40 -15.49
CA GLU A 652 21.46 -13.57 -15.77
C GLU A 652 22.33 -13.11 -14.59
N ALA A 653 21.86 -12.10 -13.85
CA ALA A 653 22.49 -11.60 -12.63
C ALA A 653 21.42 -11.10 -11.64
N PRO A 654 21.69 -11.14 -10.32
CA PRO A 654 20.82 -10.52 -9.32
C PRO A 654 20.72 -9.01 -9.52
N ASP A 655 19.51 -8.47 -9.42
CA ASP A 655 19.24 -7.05 -9.63
C ASP A 655 18.04 -6.60 -8.80
N ALA A 656 18.26 -5.73 -7.80
CA ALA A 656 17.21 -5.30 -6.87
C ALA A 656 16.21 -4.30 -7.47
N ASP A 657 16.54 -3.72 -8.63
CA ASP A 657 15.67 -2.81 -9.37
C ASP A 657 14.88 -3.53 -10.48
N LEU A 658 15.00 -4.86 -10.55
CA LEU A 658 14.20 -5.70 -11.44
C LEU A 658 13.35 -6.64 -10.61
N VAL A 659 12.05 -6.54 -10.78
CA VAL A 659 11.07 -7.16 -9.90
C VAL A 659 9.91 -7.70 -10.70
N PHE A 660 9.24 -8.71 -10.15
CA PHE A 660 8.18 -9.39 -10.85
C PHE A 660 7.07 -9.88 -9.92
N LEU A 661 5.90 -10.08 -10.51
CA LEU A 661 4.83 -10.90 -9.96
C LEU A 661 4.52 -12.05 -10.91
N HIS A 662 3.97 -13.14 -10.37
CA HIS A 662 3.60 -14.31 -11.13
C HIS A 662 2.17 -14.76 -10.76
N ARG A 663 1.37 -15.02 -11.79
CA ARG A 663 0.02 -15.59 -11.68
C ARG A 663 -0.10 -16.78 -12.61
N GLY A 664 -0.85 -17.80 -12.21
CA GLY A 664 -1.01 -19.02 -12.99
C GLY A 664 -2.36 -19.70 -12.81
N GLU A 665 -2.82 -20.38 -13.85
CA GLU A 665 -3.96 -21.30 -13.81
C GLU A 665 -3.87 -22.31 -14.97
N GLY A 666 -3.81 -23.60 -14.64
CA GLY A 666 -3.65 -24.65 -15.64
C GLY A 666 -2.31 -24.51 -16.39
N ALA A 667 -2.36 -24.33 -17.71
CA ALA A 667 -1.19 -24.10 -18.55
C ALA A 667 -0.88 -22.60 -18.79
N ALA A 668 -1.72 -21.70 -18.28
CA ALA A 668 -1.56 -20.26 -18.44
C ALA A 668 -0.73 -19.68 -17.29
N HIS A 669 0.37 -18.99 -17.61
CA HIS A 669 1.27 -18.35 -16.66
C HIS A 669 1.60 -16.92 -17.10
N LEU A 670 1.30 -15.94 -16.24
CA LEU A 670 1.47 -14.52 -16.47
C LEU A 670 2.50 -13.95 -15.51
N TYR A 671 3.50 -13.28 -16.07
CA TYR A 671 4.53 -12.56 -15.32
C TYR A 671 4.40 -11.06 -15.60
N PHE A 672 4.24 -10.25 -14.55
CA PHE A 672 4.40 -8.80 -14.64
C PHE A 672 5.82 -8.45 -14.25
N LEU A 673 6.59 -7.82 -15.15
CA LEU A 673 7.97 -7.40 -14.93
C LEU A 673 8.02 -5.87 -14.88
N ALA A 674 8.75 -5.32 -13.91
CA ALA A 674 8.95 -3.88 -13.78
C ALA A 674 10.42 -3.54 -13.53
N ASN A 675 10.91 -2.53 -14.24
CA ASN A 675 12.17 -1.87 -13.99
C ASN A 675 11.92 -0.66 -13.08
N THR A 676 12.41 -0.69 -11.85
CA THR A 676 12.25 0.42 -10.91
C THR A 676 13.37 1.45 -11.01
N SER A 677 14.29 1.33 -11.96
CA SER A 677 15.44 2.25 -12.10
C SER A 677 15.28 3.25 -13.25
N THR A 678 16.11 4.29 -13.22
CA THR A 678 16.27 5.27 -14.31
C THR A 678 17.09 4.73 -15.49
N LYS A 679 17.62 3.51 -15.41
CA LYS A 679 18.46 2.91 -16.45
C LYS A 679 17.64 1.87 -17.23
N PRO A 680 17.76 1.79 -18.56
CA PRO A 680 17.12 0.72 -19.32
C PRO A 680 17.71 -0.65 -18.92
N LYS A 681 16.89 -1.70 -19.01
CA LYS A 681 17.28 -3.08 -18.73
C LYS A 681 16.99 -3.98 -19.93
N SER A 682 18.01 -4.75 -20.33
CA SER A 682 17.89 -5.80 -21.34
C SER A 682 18.03 -7.14 -20.63
N LEU A 683 17.03 -8.00 -20.77
CA LEU A 683 16.87 -9.21 -19.95
C LEU A 683 16.72 -10.44 -20.83
N LYS A 684 17.37 -11.54 -20.44
CA LYS A 684 17.12 -12.88 -20.98
C LYS A 684 16.69 -13.85 -19.87
N PRO A 685 15.48 -13.67 -19.31
CA PRO A 685 15.01 -14.51 -18.22
C PRO A 685 14.66 -15.92 -18.71
N SER A 686 14.82 -16.89 -17.83
CA SER A 686 14.19 -18.22 -17.98
C SER A 686 13.07 -18.37 -16.96
N PHE A 687 11.91 -18.82 -17.44
CA PHE A 687 10.68 -18.95 -16.64
C PHE A 687 10.45 -20.42 -16.31
N ARG A 688 10.30 -20.74 -15.03
CA ARG A 688 10.12 -22.14 -14.60
C ARG A 688 8.83 -22.75 -15.14
N ASP A 689 7.74 -22.00 -15.07
CA ASP A 689 6.39 -22.49 -15.37
C ASP A 689 5.91 -22.09 -16.79
N GLY A 690 6.72 -21.31 -17.51
CA GLY A 690 6.43 -20.90 -18.88
C GLY A 690 6.70 -22.00 -19.91
N SER A 691 5.76 -22.24 -20.83
CA SER A 691 5.92 -23.18 -21.94
C SER A 691 5.39 -22.62 -23.26
N GLY A 692 6.03 -22.98 -24.37
CA GLY A 692 5.72 -22.44 -25.70
C GLY A 692 6.22 -21.01 -25.90
N ALA A 693 5.95 -20.44 -27.08
CA ALA A 693 6.37 -19.07 -27.39
C ALA A 693 5.45 -18.05 -26.69
N PRO A 694 5.97 -17.19 -25.79
CA PRO A 694 5.16 -16.30 -25.00
C PRO A 694 4.57 -15.15 -25.81
N GLN A 695 3.45 -14.62 -25.30
CA GLN A 695 2.93 -13.32 -25.67
C GLN A 695 3.60 -12.23 -24.83
N ILE A 696 3.89 -11.08 -25.45
CA ILE A 696 4.42 -9.88 -24.80
C ILE A 696 3.37 -8.79 -24.92
N TRP A 697 2.88 -8.35 -23.77
CA TRP A 697 1.82 -7.38 -23.61
C TRP A 697 2.42 -6.08 -23.12
N ASP A 698 2.23 -5.02 -23.90
CA ASP A 698 2.66 -3.67 -23.51
C ASP A 698 1.51 -2.96 -22.78
N PRO A 699 1.60 -2.77 -21.44
CA PRO A 699 0.57 -2.09 -20.67
C PRO A 699 0.40 -0.60 -21.02
N MET A 700 1.38 0.04 -21.65
CA MET A 700 1.29 1.45 -22.04
C MET A 700 0.39 1.64 -23.26
N THR A 701 0.49 0.74 -24.24
CA THR A 701 -0.24 0.84 -25.53
C THR A 701 -1.43 -0.12 -25.62
N GLY A 702 -1.43 -1.20 -24.83
CA GLY A 702 -2.38 -2.31 -24.93
C GLY A 702 -2.11 -3.24 -26.11
N GLU A 703 -0.95 -3.10 -26.77
CA GLU A 703 -0.54 -4.00 -27.86
C GLU A 703 -0.09 -5.36 -27.31
N ILE A 704 -0.42 -6.41 -28.05
CA ILE A 704 -0.02 -7.78 -27.79
C ILE A 704 0.78 -8.26 -28.99
N SER A 705 1.99 -8.73 -28.73
CA SER A 705 2.85 -9.36 -29.73
C SER A 705 3.28 -10.75 -29.25
N ARG A 706 3.88 -11.54 -30.14
CA ARG A 706 4.38 -12.88 -29.82
C ARG A 706 5.87 -12.99 -30.11
N ALA A 707 6.61 -13.59 -29.20
CA ALA A 707 8.01 -13.89 -29.42
C ALA A 707 8.22 -15.09 -30.36
N VAL A 708 9.46 -15.25 -30.85
CA VAL A 708 9.88 -16.42 -31.63
C VAL A 708 10.63 -17.38 -30.71
N GLY A 709 10.06 -18.55 -30.44
CA GLY A 709 10.63 -19.52 -29.49
C GLY A 709 10.40 -19.13 -28.03
N THR A 710 11.05 -19.86 -27.11
CA THR A 710 10.97 -19.67 -25.65
C THR A 710 12.03 -18.70 -25.12
N ASP A 711 13.14 -18.54 -25.83
CA ASP A 711 14.23 -17.62 -25.46
C ASP A 711 13.92 -16.22 -25.95
N ILE A 712 13.54 -15.34 -25.02
CA ILE A 712 13.12 -13.98 -25.33
C ILE A 712 14.08 -12.97 -24.72
N THR A 713 14.40 -11.92 -25.49
CA THR A 713 15.03 -10.72 -24.94
C THR A 713 13.94 -9.71 -24.64
N ILE A 714 13.82 -9.33 -23.37
CA ILE A 714 12.87 -8.31 -22.91
C ILE A 714 13.65 -7.02 -22.68
N GLU A 715 13.18 -5.94 -23.31
CA GLU A 715 13.71 -4.59 -23.09
C GLU A 715 12.72 -3.82 -22.23
N LEU A 716 13.19 -3.33 -21.08
CA LEU A 716 12.45 -2.42 -20.22
C LEU A 716 13.14 -1.06 -20.24
N GLU A 717 12.42 -0.04 -20.71
CA GLU A 717 12.86 1.35 -20.58
C GLU A 717 13.03 1.73 -19.10
N PRO A 718 13.69 2.87 -18.77
CA PRO A 718 13.60 3.48 -17.45
C PRO A 718 12.16 3.53 -16.96
N PHE A 719 11.91 3.03 -15.75
CA PHE A 719 10.56 2.90 -15.19
C PHE A 719 9.56 2.14 -16.09
N GLY A 720 10.06 1.28 -16.97
CA GLY A 720 9.29 0.48 -17.91
C GLY A 720 8.80 -0.83 -17.29
N SER A 721 7.71 -1.35 -17.83
CA SER A 721 7.12 -2.63 -17.40
C SER A 721 6.55 -3.39 -18.60
N ALA A 722 6.46 -4.71 -18.46
CA ALA A 722 5.90 -5.60 -19.47
C ALA A 722 5.15 -6.74 -18.81
N ILE A 723 4.17 -7.29 -19.52
CA ILE A 723 3.46 -8.50 -19.11
C ILE A 723 3.84 -9.62 -20.08
N ILE A 724 4.29 -10.75 -19.55
CA ILE A 724 4.70 -11.93 -20.32
C ILE A 724 3.69 -13.05 -20.02
N LEU A 725 2.96 -13.49 -21.03
CA LEU A 725 1.97 -14.56 -20.90
C LEU A 725 2.42 -15.80 -21.67
N PHE A 726 2.48 -16.94 -20.97
CA PHE A 726 2.51 -18.27 -21.56
C PHE A 726 1.09 -18.84 -21.50
N ASP A 727 0.57 -19.36 -22.61
CA ASP A 727 -0.80 -19.89 -22.72
C ASP A 727 -0.83 -21.39 -23.09
N GLY A 728 0.29 -22.09 -22.88
CA GLY A 728 0.45 -23.50 -23.25
C GLY A 728 0.60 -23.74 -24.76
N GLY A 729 0.87 -22.71 -25.56
CA GLY A 729 1.12 -22.85 -27.00
C GLY A 729 -0.11 -22.72 -27.88
N GLN A 730 -1.23 -22.18 -27.35
CA GLN A 730 -2.42 -21.87 -28.13
C GLN A 730 -2.21 -20.59 -28.96
N ALA A 731 -1.46 -20.74 -30.05
CA ALA A 731 -1.08 -19.63 -30.91
C ALA A 731 -2.28 -19.04 -31.66
N LYS A 732 -2.76 -17.88 -31.21
CA LYS A 732 -3.45 -16.94 -32.11
C LYS A 732 -2.46 -16.38 -33.14
N ALA A 733 -2.97 -15.96 -34.30
CA ALA A 733 -2.23 -15.19 -35.29
C ALA A 733 -1.91 -13.78 -34.73
N LEU A 734 -0.90 -13.70 -33.86
CA LEU A 734 -0.41 -12.45 -33.28
C LEU A 734 0.79 -11.92 -34.07
N PRO A 735 0.95 -10.58 -34.19
CA PRO A 735 2.15 -9.99 -34.75
C PRO A 735 3.39 -10.46 -34.00
N ARG A 736 4.49 -10.72 -34.73
CA ARG A 736 5.78 -10.99 -34.10
C ARG A 736 6.25 -9.75 -33.35
N THR A 737 6.85 -9.94 -32.18
CA THR A 737 7.56 -8.88 -31.48
C THR A 737 8.68 -8.37 -32.37
N VAL A 738 8.72 -7.05 -32.61
CA VAL A 738 9.77 -6.39 -33.38
C VAL A 738 10.57 -5.52 -32.43
N ARG A 739 11.87 -5.77 -32.29
CA ARG A 739 12.74 -4.93 -31.46
C ARG A 739 13.24 -3.76 -32.28
N ARG A 740 13.29 -2.58 -31.68
CA ARG A 740 13.85 -1.38 -32.32
C ARG A 740 15.14 -1.01 -31.60
N VAL A 741 16.23 -0.97 -32.33
CA VAL A 741 17.57 -0.73 -31.78
C VAL A 741 18.17 0.51 -32.41
N ALA A 742 18.65 1.44 -31.58
CA ALA A 742 19.33 2.64 -32.07
C ALA A 742 20.57 2.25 -32.90
N THR A 743 20.77 2.89 -34.05
CA THR A 743 21.94 2.68 -34.91
C THR A 743 23.17 3.49 -34.45
N GLY A 744 23.02 4.31 -33.40
CA GLY A 744 24.04 5.24 -32.91
C GLY A 744 24.10 6.57 -33.67
N ARG A 745 23.51 6.67 -34.87
CA ARG A 745 23.46 7.93 -35.65
C ARG A 745 22.41 8.89 -35.07
N ARG A 746 22.86 10.10 -34.76
CA ARG A 746 22.07 11.16 -34.12
C ARG A 746 22.26 12.50 -34.84
N TYR A 747 21.18 13.27 -34.99
CA TYR A 747 21.20 14.61 -35.60
C TYR A 747 20.54 15.61 -34.65
N ALA A 748 21.26 16.63 -34.21
CA ALA A 748 20.71 17.63 -33.31
C ALA A 748 19.71 18.54 -34.03
N ALA A 749 18.62 18.91 -33.36
CA ALA A 749 17.79 20.03 -33.80
C ALA A 749 18.52 21.35 -33.52
N GLY A 750 18.56 22.24 -34.51
CA GLY A 750 19.14 23.58 -34.38
C GLY A 750 18.08 24.66 -34.23
N GLY A 751 18.42 25.75 -33.51
CA GLY A 751 17.57 26.93 -33.40
C GLY A 751 17.44 27.70 -34.72
N PRO A 752 16.53 28.71 -34.77
CA PRO A 752 15.78 29.28 -33.65
C PRO A 752 14.60 28.40 -33.21
N PHE A 753 14.34 28.36 -31.90
CA PHE A 753 13.14 27.78 -31.32
C PHE A 753 12.13 28.90 -31.01
N LEU A 754 10.90 28.74 -31.48
CA LEU A 754 9.84 29.70 -31.22
C LEU A 754 8.90 29.17 -30.13
N LEU A 755 8.92 29.79 -28.96
CA LEU A 755 8.11 29.41 -27.80
C LEU A 755 6.88 30.33 -27.69
N ARG A 756 5.69 29.75 -27.60
CA ARG A 756 4.42 30.47 -27.49
C ARG A 756 3.55 29.98 -26.34
N ARG A 757 2.79 30.91 -25.76
CA ARG A 757 1.59 30.65 -24.96
C ARG A 757 0.57 31.77 -25.23
N PRO A 758 -0.70 31.65 -24.81
CA PRO A 758 -1.64 32.75 -24.93
C PRO A 758 -1.07 34.07 -24.35
N GLY A 759 -0.94 35.09 -25.20
CA GLY A 759 -0.44 36.41 -24.85
C GLY A 759 1.08 36.59 -24.74
N ALA A 760 1.90 35.58 -25.07
CA ALA A 760 3.36 35.73 -25.07
C ALA A 760 4.05 34.85 -26.13
N GLU A 761 5.04 35.42 -26.83
CA GLU A 761 5.90 34.74 -27.79
C GLU A 761 7.37 35.11 -27.51
N VAL A 762 8.26 34.12 -27.56
CA VAL A 762 9.69 34.29 -27.32
C VAL A 762 10.47 33.48 -28.36
N ARG A 763 11.40 34.15 -29.07
CA ARG A 763 12.37 33.48 -29.94
C ARG A 763 13.62 33.15 -29.12
N LEU A 764 14.06 31.89 -29.18
CA LEU A 764 15.17 31.35 -28.42
C LEU A 764 16.23 30.80 -29.36
N ASP A 765 17.47 31.26 -29.24
CA ASP A 765 18.59 30.69 -30.00
C ASP A 765 19.04 29.33 -29.43
N ALA A 766 18.75 29.09 -28.14
CA ALA A 766 18.96 27.82 -27.45
C ALA A 766 17.83 27.53 -26.46
N LEU A 767 17.55 26.25 -26.25
CA LEU A 767 16.60 25.77 -25.25
C LEU A 767 17.09 26.08 -23.83
N LYS A 768 16.18 26.52 -22.96
CA LYS A 768 16.45 26.86 -21.55
C LYS A 768 15.17 26.82 -20.74
N SER A 769 15.31 26.87 -19.42
CA SER A 769 14.16 26.81 -18.51
C SER A 769 13.28 28.05 -18.61
N TRP A 770 11.96 27.87 -18.57
CA TRP A 770 11.00 28.98 -18.48
C TRP A 770 11.23 29.87 -17.26
N THR A 771 11.82 29.33 -16.19
CA THR A 771 12.13 30.07 -14.96
C THR A 771 13.12 31.22 -15.17
N GLU A 772 13.87 31.18 -16.27
CA GLU A 772 14.84 32.20 -16.68
C GLU A 772 14.21 33.32 -17.53
N LEU A 773 12.96 33.14 -17.98
CA LEU A 773 12.23 34.14 -18.76
C LEU A 773 11.31 34.94 -17.83
N PRO A 774 11.44 36.27 -17.72
CA PRO A 774 10.67 37.07 -16.74
C PRO A 774 9.16 36.84 -16.79
N ALA A 775 8.57 36.83 -17.99
CA ALA A 775 7.13 36.61 -18.18
C ALA A 775 6.67 35.15 -17.94
N TRP A 776 7.60 34.20 -17.75
CA TRP A 776 7.31 32.79 -17.56
C TRP A 776 7.80 32.22 -16.22
N ARG A 777 8.46 33.05 -15.40
CA ARG A 777 9.14 32.61 -14.19
C ARG A 777 8.29 31.74 -13.27
N TYR A 778 7.03 32.12 -13.09
CA TYR A 778 6.03 31.42 -12.28
C TYR A 778 4.89 30.82 -13.12
N TYR A 779 5.12 30.64 -14.43
CA TYR A 779 4.10 30.06 -15.31
C TYR A 779 3.97 28.55 -15.03
N SER A 780 2.72 28.12 -14.84
CA SER A 780 2.33 26.71 -14.90
C SER A 780 1.25 26.52 -15.95
N GLY A 781 1.43 25.57 -16.86
CA GLY A 781 0.58 25.37 -18.01
C GLY A 781 1.36 24.79 -19.19
N ARG A 782 0.86 25.04 -20.40
CA ARG A 782 1.41 24.57 -21.67
C ARG A 782 2.17 25.68 -22.39
N GLY A 783 3.37 25.38 -22.88
CA GLY A 783 4.14 26.20 -23.81
C GLY A 783 4.44 25.43 -25.09
N ASP A 784 4.12 26.01 -26.24
CA ASP A 784 4.30 25.38 -27.55
C ASP A 784 5.59 25.87 -28.22
N TYR A 785 6.48 24.92 -28.53
CA TYR A 785 7.71 25.14 -29.26
C TYR A 785 7.53 24.82 -30.75
N GLU A 786 8.11 25.62 -31.63
CA GLU A 786 8.20 25.36 -33.06
C GLU A 786 9.67 25.47 -33.53
N PHE A 787 10.13 24.48 -34.29
CA PHE A 787 11.48 24.43 -34.87
C PHE A 787 11.54 23.45 -36.06
N GLU A 788 12.69 23.37 -36.74
CA GLU A 788 12.93 22.41 -37.82
C GLU A 788 13.90 21.31 -37.38
N ILE A 789 13.71 20.11 -37.95
CA ILE A 789 14.67 19.01 -37.88
C ILE A 789 15.04 18.56 -39.29
N GLU A 790 16.22 17.97 -39.43
CA GLU A 790 16.67 17.34 -40.67
C GLU A 790 16.69 15.82 -40.53
N VAL A 791 16.08 15.14 -41.50
CA VAL A 791 15.96 13.67 -41.52
C VAL A 791 16.72 13.13 -42.74
N PRO A 792 17.77 12.30 -42.55
CA PRO A 792 18.54 11.76 -43.67
C PRO A 792 17.70 10.90 -44.61
N ALA A 793 17.96 10.96 -45.91
CA ALA A 793 17.18 10.19 -46.89
C ALA A 793 17.26 8.66 -46.71
N ASP A 794 18.34 8.14 -46.14
CA ASP A 794 18.54 6.71 -45.91
C ASP A 794 17.85 6.17 -44.65
N SER A 795 17.21 7.05 -43.87
CA SER A 795 16.46 6.70 -42.66
C SER A 795 15.10 6.02 -42.93
N MET A 796 14.60 6.11 -44.16
CA MET A 796 13.26 5.65 -44.57
C MET A 796 13.27 4.32 -45.35
N ARG A 797 14.34 3.51 -45.22
CA ARG A 797 14.42 2.17 -45.84
C ARG A 797 13.59 1.14 -45.06
N HIS A 798 13.20 0.05 -45.71
CA HIS A 798 12.47 -1.04 -45.06
C HIS A 798 13.22 -1.54 -43.81
N GLY A 799 12.51 -1.66 -42.68
CA GLY A 799 13.10 -2.06 -41.39
C GLY A 799 13.89 -0.97 -40.66
N ARG A 800 13.86 0.29 -41.12
CA ARG A 800 14.46 1.45 -40.44
C ARG A 800 13.41 2.47 -40.03
N GLY A 801 13.77 3.31 -39.07
CA GLY A 801 12.95 4.45 -38.67
C GLY A 801 13.73 5.47 -37.84
N VAL A 802 13.01 6.48 -37.38
CA VAL A 802 13.56 7.58 -36.58
C VAL A 802 12.71 7.86 -35.35
N TRP A 803 13.42 8.07 -34.24
CA TRP A 803 12.85 8.65 -33.05
C TRP A 803 13.22 10.14 -32.96
N LEU A 804 12.29 10.95 -32.47
CA LEU A 804 12.61 12.25 -31.89
C LEU A 804 12.89 12.06 -30.40
N ASP A 805 14.15 12.20 -30.00
CA ASP A 805 14.57 12.23 -28.61
C ASP A 805 14.58 13.70 -28.15
N LEU A 806 13.76 14.04 -27.16
CA LEU A 806 13.59 15.41 -26.69
C LEU A 806 14.61 15.79 -25.61
N GLY A 807 15.44 14.85 -25.14
CA GLY A 807 16.36 15.08 -24.03
C GLY A 807 15.62 15.31 -22.71
N ASP A 808 15.94 16.40 -22.01
CA ASP A 808 15.28 16.78 -20.76
C ASP A 808 14.00 17.61 -21.04
N VAL A 809 12.86 17.10 -20.58
CA VAL A 809 11.52 17.70 -20.66
C VAL A 809 10.96 17.82 -19.25
N ARG A 810 10.41 19.00 -18.93
CA ARG A 810 9.76 19.30 -17.66
C ARG A 810 8.30 19.70 -17.87
N GLU A 811 7.34 18.78 -17.89
CA GLU A 811 7.45 17.33 -17.59
C GLU A 811 6.75 16.44 -18.63
N ILE A 812 5.89 16.98 -19.50
CA ILE A 812 5.18 16.22 -20.55
C ILE A 812 5.31 16.96 -21.87
N ALA A 813 5.54 16.24 -22.97
CA ALA A 813 5.63 16.79 -24.32
C ALA A 813 4.76 16.02 -25.31
N ASP A 814 3.77 16.68 -25.93
CA ASP A 814 3.13 16.18 -27.14
C ASP A 814 3.83 16.71 -28.39
N VAL A 815 4.05 15.82 -29.36
CA VAL A 815 4.84 16.08 -30.55
C VAL A 815 3.93 16.00 -31.77
N ALA A 816 4.06 17.00 -32.65
CA ALA A 816 3.52 16.97 -34.00
C ALA A 816 4.63 17.27 -35.01
N VAL A 817 4.62 16.55 -36.13
CA VAL A 817 5.58 16.71 -37.23
C VAL A 817 4.80 16.98 -38.51
N ASN A 818 5.18 18.03 -39.24
CA ASN A 818 4.51 18.50 -40.44
C ASN A 818 2.99 18.68 -40.27
N GLY A 819 2.57 19.14 -39.08
CA GLY A 819 1.17 19.37 -38.72
C GLY A 819 0.39 18.11 -38.30
N ARG A 820 1.03 16.93 -38.24
CA ARG A 820 0.40 15.67 -37.84
C ARG A 820 0.86 15.25 -36.44
N PRO A 821 -0.05 14.88 -35.52
CA PRO A 821 0.33 14.33 -34.22
C PRO A 821 1.17 13.06 -34.37
N ALA A 822 2.27 12.96 -33.62
CA ALA A 822 3.17 11.81 -33.64
C ALA A 822 3.15 11.02 -32.32
N GLY A 823 2.91 11.67 -31.18
CA GLY A 823 2.80 11.00 -29.89
C GLY A 823 3.03 11.91 -28.70
N VAL A 824 3.02 11.33 -27.50
CA VAL A 824 3.22 12.04 -26.23
C VAL A 824 4.32 11.37 -25.42
N ALA A 825 5.34 12.14 -25.04
CA ALA A 825 6.40 11.73 -24.15
C ALA A 825 6.14 12.30 -22.74
N TRP A 826 5.81 11.44 -21.79
CA TRP A 826 5.41 11.83 -20.42
C TRP A 826 6.21 11.12 -19.32
N LYS A 827 7.18 10.29 -19.73
CA LYS A 827 8.16 9.61 -18.88
C LYS A 827 9.44 9.40 -19.67
N LEU A 828 10.49 8.99 -18.98
CA LEU A 828 11.76 8.58 -19.57
C LEU A 828 11.61 7.30 -20.43
N PRO A 829 12.38 7.20 -21.53
CA PRO A 829 13.04 8.30 -22.20
C PRO A 829 12.00 9.24 -22.85
N TYR A 830 12.23 10.55 -22.88
CA TYR A 830 11.33 11.49 -23.54
C TYR A 830 11.47 11.42 -25.06
N ARG A 831 10.94 10.33 -25.63
CA ARG A 831 11.19 9.94 -27.01
C ARG A 831 9.89 9.54 -27.70
N VAL A 832 9.71 9.99 -28.93
CA VAL A 832 8.55 9.66 -29.77
C VAL A 832 9.03 9.06 -31.09
N ASP A 833 8.40 8.00 -31.57
CA ASP A 833 8.61 7.51 -32.93
C ASP A 833 7.88 8.42 -33.92
N ILE A 834 8.63 9.09 -34.79
CA ILE A 834 8.10 10.04 -35.78
C ILE A 834 8.21 9.50 -37.21
N THR A 835 8.52 8.20 -37.37
CA THR A 835 8.85 7.58 -38.66
C THR A 835 7.74 7.76 -39.70
N ARG A 836 6.46 7.81 -39.29
CA ARG A 836 5.33 7.91 -40.21
C ARG A 836 5.02 9.36 -40.62
N GLU A 837 5.54 10.33 -39.87
CA GLU A 837 5.20 11.75 -39.98
C GLU A 837 6.31 12.57 -40.66
N VAL A 838 7.52 12.00 -40.77
CA VAL A 838 8.67 12.63 -41.42
C VAL A 838 8.79 12.34 -42.91
N ARG A 839 9.53 13.20 -43.59
CA ARG A 839 10.07 13.00 -44.95
C ARG A 839 11.58 13.25 -44.97
N PRO A 840 12.33 12.73 -45.96
CA PRO A 840 13.72 13.13 -46.16
C PRO A 840 13.91 14.66 -46.24
N GLY A 841 14.97 15.16 -45.63
CA GLY A 841 15.29 16.59 -45.56
C GLY A 841 14.59 17.30 -44.39
N LYS A 842 14.15 18.54 -44.61
CA LYS A 842 13.58 19.41 -43.58
C LYS A 842 12.15 19.03 -43.20
N ASN A 843 11.89 18.99 -41.90
CA ASN A 843 10.58 18.76 -41.31
C ASN A 843 10.30 19.81 -40.25
N ARG A 844 9.07 20.34 -40.23
CA ARG A 844 8.60 21.26 -39.19
C ARG A 844 8.10 20.46 -38.00
N VAL A 845 8.58 20.79 -36.81
CA VAL A 845 8.19 20.13 -35.56
C VAL A 845 7.51 21.13 -34.65
N THR A 846 6.43 20.71 -34.02
CA THR A 846 5.79 21.41 -32.91
C THR A 846 5.83 20.52 -31.68
N VAL A 847 6.27 21.05 -30.55
CA VAL A 847 6.32 20.35 -29.26
C VAL A 847 5.57 21.16 -28.21
N GLY A 848 4.42 20.68 -27.77
CA GLY A 848 3.69 21.27 -26.65
C GLY A 848 4.21 20.71 -25.34
N VAL A 849 4.91 21.52 -24.54
CA VAL A 849 5.40 21.10 -23.22
C VAL A 849 4.47 21.59 -22.12
N THR A 850 4.14 20.71 -21.18
CA THR A 850 3.32 21.01 -20.00
C THR A 850 4.11 20.73 -18.72
N ASN A 851 4.22 21.72 -17.84
CA ASN A 851 4.92 21.60 -16.55
C ASN A 851 3.95 21.36 -15.37
N LEU A 852 4.48 21.35 -14.15
CA LEU A 852 3.70 21.15 -12.93
C LEU A 852 3.09 22.46 -12.39
N LEU A 853 2.09 22.33 -11.52
CA LEU A 853 1.36 23.46 -10.94
C LEU A 853 2.16 24.26 -9.90
N ILE A 854 3.24 23.70 -9.35
CA ILE A 854 4.04 24.28 -8.26
C ILE A 854 4.54 25.70 -8.57
N ASN A 855 5.01 26.00 -9.79
CA ASN A 855 5.54 27.33 -10.10
C ASN A 855 4.48 28.43 -9.97
N ARG A 856 3.23 28.16 -10.41
CA ARG A 856 2.10 29.07 -10.19
C ARG A 856 1.81 29.25 -8.71
N VAL A 857 1.82 28.17 -7.92
CA VAL A 857 1.60 28.22 -6.47
C VAL A 857 2.66 29.10 -5.77
N LEU A 858 3.93 28.98 -6.16
CA LEU A 858 5.00 29.81 -5.61
C LEU A 858 4.82 31.30 -5.95
N GLY A 859 4.28 31.61 -7.13
CA GLY A 859 4.01 32.97 -7.59
C GLY A 859 2.75 33.64 -7.00
N GLN A 860 1.86 32.87 -6.37
CA GLN A 860 0.62 33.38 -5.77
C GLN A 860 0.79 33.68 -4.27
N PRO A 861 -0.02 34.56 -3.66
CA PRO A 861 -0.07 34.71 -2.19
C PRO A 861 -0.39 33.39 -1.49
N VAL A 862 0.11 33.20 -0.26
CA VAL A 862 -0.28 32.06 0.57
C VAL A 862 -1.76 32.25 0.96
N PRO A 863 -2.63 31.23 0.80
CA PRO A 863 -4.01 31.34 1.23
C PRO A 863 -4.13 31.67 2.71
N ASP A 864 -5.08 32.55 3.07
CA ASP A 864 -5.36 32.91 4.45
C ASP A 864 -6.39 31.95 5.06
N TYR A 865 -5.97 31.20 6.08
CA TYR A 865 -6.82 30.26 6.81
C TYR A 865 -7.28 30.80 8.18
N LYS A 866 -6.98 32.06 8.53
CA LYS A 866 -7.31 32.63 9.86
C LYS A 866 -8.81 32.64 10.18
N ALA A 867 -9.67 32.72 9.16
CA ALA A 867 -11.12 32.75 9.32
C ALA A 867 -11.73 31.36 9.63
N ILE A 868 -10.89 30.34 9.69
CA ILE A 868 -11.26 28.98 10.10
C ILE A 868 -10.71 28.84 11.52
N GLU A 869 -11.59 28.62 12.51
CA GLU A 869 -11.21 28.31 13.90
C GLU A 869 -10.13 27.22 13.95
N PRO A 870 -9.29 27.09 15.02
CA PRO A 870 -8.05 26.34 14.92
C PRO A 870 -8.30 24.84 14.79
N ILE A 871 -8.60 24.40 13.58
CA ILE A 871 -8.54 23.03 13.17
C ILE A 871 -7.07 22.78 12.87
N ARG A 872 -6.50 21.77 13.52
CA ARG A 872 -5.06 21.41 13.51
C ARG A 872 -4.48 21.25 12.10
N PHE A 873 -4.11 22.32 11.41
CA PHE A 873 -3.48 22.23 10.08
C PHE A 873 -2.00 22.60 10.13
N PRO A 874 -1.13 21.83 9.47
CA PRO A 874 0.14 22.38 9.04
C PRO A 874 -0.15 23.48 8.00
N ALA A 875 0.39 24.67 8.22
CA ALA A 875 0.34 25.74 7.22
C ALA A 875 0.92 25.25 5.88
N PRO A 876 0.44 25.74 4.71
CA PRO A 876 1.06 25.42 3.43
C PRO A 876 2.59 25.60 3.50
N THR A 877 3.32 24.54 3.18
CA THR A 877 4.78 24.52 3.29
C THR A 877 5.48 24.63 1.93
N GLU A 878 4.74 24.76 0.83
CA GLU A 878 5.29 24.76 -0.54
C GLU A 878 6.41 25.80 -0.70
N LYS A 879 6.17 27.05 -0.31
CA LYS A 879 7.16 28.13 -0.39
C LYS A 879 8.35 27.97 0.55
N LYS A 880 8.16 27.22 1.64
CA LYS A 880 9.24 26.90 2.60
C LYS A 880 10.14 25.80 2.05
N LEU A 881 9.54 24.76 1.45
CA LEU A 881 10.26 23.58 0.97
C LEU A 881 10.82 23.76 -0.45
N VAL A 882 10.22 24.64 -1.25
CA VAL A 882 10.66 24.98 -2.61
C VAL A 882 10.86 26.49 -2.69
N PRO A 883 12.07 27.00 -2.38
CA PRO A 883 12.33 28.45 -2.28
C PRO A 883 12.39 29.14 -3.65
N HIS A 884 12.57 28.39 -4.73
CA HIS A 884 12.70 28.89 -6.10
C HIS A 884 11.86 28.07 -7.07
N PRO A 885 11.29 28.68 -8.12
CA PRO A 885 10.58 27.95 -9.18
C PRO A 885 11.40 26.77 -9.73
N LEU A 886 10.74 25.62 -9.89
CA LEU A 886 11.34 24.43 -10.47
C LEU A 886 11.53 24.61 -11.98
N GLN A 887 12.57 24.00 -12.54
CA GLN A 887 12.83 24.04 -13.98
C GLN A 887 11.60 23.59 -14.78
N SER A 888 11.37 24.20 -15.93
CA SER A 888 10.16 23.98 -16.74
C SER A 888 10.45 24.19 -18.22
N GLY A 889 9.74 23.44 -19.07
CA GLY A 889 9.85 23.55 -20.53
C GLY A 889 10.68 22.46 -21.19
N LEU A 890 10.97 22.66 -22.48
CA LEU A 890 11.85 21.81 -23.28
C LEU A 890 13.29 22.28 -23.04
N LEU A 891 14.09 21.46 -22.36
CA LEU A 891 15.48 21.79 -22.02
C LEU A 891 16.47 21.14 -23.00
N GLY A 892 16.09 20.01 -23.61
CA GLY A 892 16.88 19.36 -24.66
C GLY A 892 18.08 18.56 -24.10
N PRO A 893 19.09 18.27 -24.95
CA PRO A 893 19.11 18.55 -26.38
C PRO A 893 18.09 17.71 -27.14
N VAL A 894 17.45 18.30 -28.16
CA VAL A 894 16.55 17.57 -29.07
C VAL A 894 17.36 16.94 -30.19
N GLN A 895 17.13 15.66 -30.47
CA GLN A 895 17.87 14.88 -31.46
C GLN A 895 16.95 13.95 -32.27
N VAL A 896 17.25 13.80 -33.55
CA VAL A 896 16.74 12.68 -34.38
C VAL A 896 17.67 11.50 -34.18
N VAL A 897 17.14 10.38 -33.69
CA VAL A 897 17.88 9.13 -33.44
C VAL A 897 17.38 8.06 -34.38
N MET A 898 18.24 7.54 -35.26
CA MET A 898 17.84 6.45 -36.15
C MET A 898 17.83 5.10 -35.44
N TYR A 899 16.85 4.27 -35.78
CA TYR A 899 16.74 2.90 -35.31
C TYR A 899 16.56 1.90 -36.46
N GLU A 900 16.92 0.65 -36.17
CA GLU A 900 16.69 -0.52 -37.01
C GLU A 900 15.78 -1.52 -36.30
N GLN A 901 14.91 -2.18 -37.06
CA GLN A 901 14.07 -3.26 -36.59
C GLN A 901 14.85 -4.57 -36.62
N LYS A 902 14.85 -5.31 -35.51
CA LYS A 902 15.50 -6.60 -35.34
C LYS A 902 14.52 -7.67 -34.88
#